data_AF-A0A7C0YGH2-F1
#
_entry.id   AF-A0A7C0YGH2-F1
#
_cell.length_a   1.000
_cell.length_b   1.000
_cell.length_c   1.000
_cell.angle_alpha   90.00
_cell.angle_beta   90.00
_cell.angle_gamma   90.00
#
_symmetry.space_group_name_H-M   'P 1'
#
loop_
_entity.id
_entity.type
_entity.pdbx_description
1 polymer ?
#
loop_
_entity_poly.entity_id
_entity_poly.type
_entity_poly.pdbx_seq_one_letter_code
_entity_poly.pdbx_strand_id
1 'polypeptide(L)'
;MVSYELREGILRIDCRNWVIEPSIEDSDACMGVIVDLLREVKHVEKLVLVEKREVEYDFEQVRLLTQIADLLNRLELERFLEKVELGPRECNKYYPERIKELFFLVRELIRKDPVGAWVKLNRMIGRTKFLIQKLPPTCKRYFISFLANQLEYLKRNLEACDLIKKALPLLKTYKLGDRRIYREFFKPVIKPVFMFTRFKLIPPKEGYCVERYKLPGNIQVEIYRIPGRVRFYYHITPPEFTLSEEKHALLEEAIRYLSERRPSEEEFRDMERARETYFSLGKTIVKELARRFRLRLKEKEINELASILTRYTTGFGILEVLLADERIQDIYINSPIGLTPIFVQHSDYEECETNLIPTREDAEAWATRFRMYSGRPLDEANPVLDTELVIPGGRARVCAITRTLSPEGLAFAIRRHRERPWTFPLFMRVKMFDPLFAGLMSFIIDGGRCVLIAGGRGSGKTSFLSSMILEIMKKFRVVVLEDSVTGDTEILIRKNGIFEKVKVGELIDRLIERYGCRIIDGREILDSNPENIEVFSLDSTNKIELRRVSSFSRHKAKKEIFEVETRTGRRIKVTSDHSLFTLGKDGRVIPIRTRELKVGSYIAVPRRLPLSNPSLDSINLLEKLEELGRVMVCGENLRKVIDENKELVRRIAKRLGYSSACLSYPKSAIQNWRKTNRIPARVFMELVKNGVQIGGNLKIKCLGNSNPIPAALKLDQDFLCFLGLWIADGCYDRHSVIISVVDEDTRRIVKRIGKRFGTRVRMHTDGFSLMLNSKLLKRIMTRILGLKGDAYTKKIPAWVFRLSKRQIAWLLKGIFSGDGYLTKDEVVISSVSRELLKDIQTLLLTFGIVARINRMNRRDRTYSCRISSVKMFKRFYREIGFLQKPLMKKLEEMCKRRPTHDVSDVIPFSLEFKEKISRILPGFNRWDYVCRGYNLGREKLNQLVKNVSFDGNGKMKILKELAASDIFWDQVRSIRSLGKVDEYVYDFSVPGNENFVCENIIAHNTLEIPVTQIRSLGYNIERLKSRSVITRVETELPAEEALRTALRLGDSVLIIGEVRSKEALALYEAMRIGALANLVAGTIHGESAYGVFDRVVHDLGVPPTSFKATDLIVICSNLKSADGLHRFR
;
A
#
# COMPACT_ATOMS: atom_id res chain seq x y z
N MET A 1 -38.58 -33.96 27.49
CA MET A 1 -38.83 -33.43 26.14
C MET A 1 -37.49 -33.15 25.48
N VAL A 2 -37.36 -33.41 24.18
CA VAL A 2 -36.17 -33.00 23.41
C VAL A 2 -36.34 -31.53 23.05
N SER A 3 -35.34 -30.70 23.37
CA SER A 3 -35.33 -29.28 22.99
C SER A 3 -34.79 -29.12 21.57
N TYR A 4 -35.55 -28.49 20.69
CA TYR A 4 -35.14 -28.23 19.31
C TYR A 4 -35.66 -26.89 18.78
N GLU A 5 -34.99 -26.37 17.76
CA GLU A 5 -35.34 -25.15 17.04
C GLU A 5 -35.27 -25.42 15.53
N LEU A 6 -36.26 -24.95 14.77
CA LEU A 6 -36.27 -25.03 13.30
C LEU A 6 -36.17 -23.62 12.71
N ARG A 7 -35.13 -23.35 11.92
CA ARG A 7 -35.00 -22.10 11.14
C ARG A 7 -34.46 -22.41 9.73
N GLU A 8 -35.10 -21.84 8.70
CA GLU A 8 -34.62 -21.93 7.31
C GLU A 8 -34.27 -23.37 6.85
N GLY A 9 -35.11 -24.34 7.20
CA GLY A 9 -34.89 -25.76 6.90
C GLY A 9 -33.84 -26.47 7.78
N ILE A 10 -33.17 -25.76 8.69
CA ILE A 10 -32.20 -26.32 9.63
C ILE A 10 -32.89 -26.68 10.95
N LEU A 11 -32.93 -27.98 11.27
CA LEU A 11 -33.37 -28.50 12.57
C LEU A 11 -32.16 -28.58 13.51
N ARG A 12 -32.13 -27.73 14.54
CA ARG A 12 -31.09 -27.71 15.58
C ARG A 12 -31.64 -28.36 16.85
N ILE A 13 -30.97 -29.38 17.36
CA ILE A 13 -31.36 -30.14 18.55
C ILE A 13 -30.35 -29.90 19.67
N ASP A 14 -30.81 -29.53 20.86
CA ASP A 14 -29.95 -29.37 22.04
C ASP A 14 -29.76 -30.72 22.75
N CYS A 15 -28.56 -31.26 22.61
CA CYS A 15 -28.14 -32.56 23.12
C CYS A 15 -27.35 -32.46 24.44
N ARG A 16 -27.11 -31.26 24.98
CA ARG A 16 -26.24 -31.05 26.18
C ARG A 16 -26.71 -31.76 27.44
N ASN A 17 -28.00 -32.14 27.51
CA ASN A 17 -28.61 -32.88 28.62
C ASN A 17 -28.97 -34.33 28.26
N TRP A 18 -28.44 -34.88 27.16
CA TRP A 18 -28.72 -36.25 26.74
C TRP A 18 -27.88 -37.26 27.53
N VAL A 19 -28.51 -38.38 27.90
CA VAL A 19 -27.84 -39.55 28.53
C VAL A 19 -27.32 -40.53 27.45
N ILE A 20 -27.68 -40.30 26.19
CA ILE A 20 -27.31 -41.09 25.03
C ILE A 20 -26.31 -40.31 24.15
N GLU A 21 -25.38 -41.02 23.52
CA GLU A 21 -24.39 -40.41 22.63
C GLU A 21 -25.08 -39.72 21.42
N PRO A 22 -24.81 -38.42 21.15
CA PRO A 22 -25.44 -37.66 20.08
C PRO A 22 -24.74 -37.91 18.72
N SER A 23 -24.70 -39.18 18.30
CA SER A 23 -24.12 -39.65 17.04
C SER A 23 -25.12 -40.56 16.33
N ILE A 24 -25.55 -40.19 15.11
CA ILE A 24 -26.49 -41.01 14.31
C ILE A 24 -25.84 -42.34 13.93
N GLU A 25 -24.58 -42.31 13.51
CA GLU A 25 -23.84 -43.48 13.09
C GLU A 25 -23.56 -44.44 14.26
N ASP A 26 -23.27 -43.93 15.46
CA ASP A 26 -22.80 -44.77 16.58
C ASP A 26 -23.90 -45.14 17.59
N SER A 27 -24.97 -44.36 17.69
CA SER A 27 -26.03 -44.55 18.69
C SER A 27 -27.38 -44.87 18.02
N ASP A 28 -27.92 -46.05 18.33
CA ASP A 28 -29.23 -46.52 17.84
C ASP A 28 -30.38 -45.72 18.48
N ALA A 29 -30.24 -45.38 19.76
CA ALA A 29 -31.15 -44.49 20.47
C ALA A 29 -31.17 -43.08 19.85
N CYS A 30 -30.01 -42.53 19.46
CA CYS A 30 -29.93 -41.22 18.81
C CYS A 30 -30.64 -41.23 17.45
N MET A 31 -30.36 -42.22 16.60
CA MET A 31 -31.03 -42.41 15.31
C MET A 31 -32.55 -42.55 15.50
N GLY A 32 -33.02 -43.33 16.48
CA GLY A 32 -34.44 -43.49 16.78
C GLY A 32 -35.13 -42.17 17.14
N VAL A 33 -34.54 -41.38 18.06
CA VAL A 33 -35.06 -40.06 18.45
C VAL A 33 -35.14 -39.10 17.26
N ILE A 34 -34.14 -39.12 16.37
CA ILE A 34 -34.09 -38.26 15.19
C ILE A 34 -35.11 -38.68 14.13
N VAL A 35 -35.27 -39.98 13.89
CA VAL A 35 -36.32 -40.50 13.00
C VAL A 35 -37.69 -40.08 13.54
N ASP A 36 -37.96 -40.24 14.84
CA ASP A 36 -39.25 -39.82 15.41
C ASP A 36 -39.49 -38.31 15.29
N LEU A 37 -38.48 -37.46 15.50
CA LEU A 37 -38.58 -36.00 15.27
C LEU A 37 -38.85 -35.66 13.79
N LEU A 38 -38.22 -36.37 12.84
CA LEU A 38 -38.46 -36.19 11.40
C LEU A 38 -39.85 -36.67 10.95
N ARG A 39 -40.57 -37.42 11.79
CA ARG A 39 -41.99 -37.78 11.54
C ARG A 39 -42.93 -36.61 11.84
N GLU A 40 -42.58 -35.77 12.82
CA GLU A 40 -43.33 -34.58 13.23
C GLU A 40 -42.93 -33.34 12.42
N VAL A 41 -41.62 -33.13 12.23
CA VAL A 41 -41.05 -31.93 11.61
C VAL A 41 -40.76 -32.16 10.13
N LYS A 42 -41.53 -31.50 9.25
CA LYS A 42 -41.37 -31.58 7.80
C LYS A 42 -40.40 -30.52 7.24
N HIS A 43 -39.90 -30.76 6.03
CA HIS A 43 -39.00 -29.87 5.28
C HIS A 43 -37.67 -29.55 6.00
N VAL A 44 -37.10 -30.54 6.67
CA VAL A 44 -35.74 -30.43 7.23
C VAL A 44 -34.73 -30.71 6.12
N GLU A 45 -33.97 -29.68 5.74
CA GLU A 45 -32.87 -29.77 4.78
C GLU A 45 -31.52 -30.04 5.45
N LYS A 46 -31.39 -29.76 6.75
CA LYS A 46 -30.15 -29.93 7.49
C LYS A 46 -30.45 -30.21 8.96
N LEU A 47 -29.68 -31.10 9.57
CA LEU A 47 -29.81 -31.46 10.98
C LEU A 47 -28.53 -31.08 11.73
N VAL A 48 -28.65 -30.49 12.92
CA VAL A 48 -27.52 -30.14 13.77
C VAL A 48 -27.78 -30.64 15.19
N LEU A 49 -26.92 -31.53 15.68
CA LEU A 49 -26.90 -31.94 17.09
C LEU A 49 -25.92 -31.04 17.84
N VAL A 50 -26.38 -30.39 18.91
CA VAL A 50 -25.62 -29.39 19.66
C VAL A 50 -25.29 -29.94 21.03
N GLU A 51 -24.03 -30.32 21.25
CA GLU A 51 -23.52 -30.75 22.56
C GLU A 51 -22.30 -29.89 22.96
N LYS A 52 -21.15 -30.49 23.27
CA LYS A 52 -19.85 -29.78 23.38
C LYS A 52 -19.25 -29.38 22.02
N ARG A 53 -19.83 -29.89 20.94
CA ARG A 53 -19.48 -29.65 19.54
C ARG A 53 -20.79 -29.61 18.75
N GLU A 54 -20.83 -28.88 17.65
CA GLU A 54 -21.96 -28.99 16.71
C GLU A 54 -21.65 -30.11 15.71
N VAL A 55 -22.56 -31.07 15.58
CA VAL A 55 -22.47 -32.22 14.67
C VAL A 55 -23.54 -32.03 13.60
N GLU A 56 -23.13 -31.68 12.38
CA GLU A 56 -24.04 -31.36 11.27
C GLU A 56 -24.19 -32.51 10.27
N TYR A 57 -25.42 -32.82 9.88
CA TYR A 57 -25.77 -33.74 8.80
C TYR A 57 -26.44 -32.95 7.67
N ASP A 58 -25.99 -33.18 6.42
CA ASP A 58 -26.47 -32.49 5.23
C ASP A 58 -27.78 -33.04 4.67
N PHE A 59 -28.32 -32.39 3.62
CA PHE A 59 -29.57 -32.77 2.98
C PHE A 59 -29.64 -34.23 2.53
N GLU A 60 -28.57 -34.76 1.93
CA GLU A 60 -28.56 -36.15 1.47
C GLU A 60 -28.60 -37.11 2.65
N GLN A 61 -27.87 -36.82 3.73
CA GLN A 61 -27.88 -37.62 4.96
C GLN A 61 -29.23 -37.55 5.68
N VAL A 62 -29.80 -36.35 5.83
CA VAL A 62 -31.12 -36.16 6.46
C VAL A 62 -32.21 -36.87 5.66
N ARG A 63 -32.22 -36.72 4.33
CA ARG A 63 -33.15 -37.39 3.41
C ARG A 63 -33.19 -38.92 3.60
N LEU A 64 -32.05 -39.57 3.87
CA LEU A 64 -32.01 -41.01 4.15
C LEU A 64 -32.86 -41.39 5.37
N LEU A 65 -32.89 -40.55 6.40
CA LEU A 65 -33.71 -40.75 7.60
C LEU A 65 -35.16 -40.27 7.39
N THR A 66 -35.38 -39.18 6.66
CA THR A 66 -36.72 -38.71 6.30
C THR A 66 -37.50 -39.78 5.54
N GLN A 67 -36.87 -40.51 4.61
CA GLN A 67 -37.52 -41.63 3.92
C GLN A 67 -37.94 -42.79 4.86
N ILE A 68 -37.21 -43.01 5.96
CA ILE A 68 -37.59 -43.99 6.99
C ILE A 68 -38.74 -43.45 7.85
N ALA A 69 -38.71 -42.16 8.21
CA ALA A 69 -39.79 -41.48 8.91
C ALA A 69 -41.11 -41.49 8.10
N ASP A 70 -41.04 -41.17 6.80
CA ASP A 70 -42.16 -41.23 5.85
C ASP A 70 -42.72 -42.65 5.69
N LEU A 71 -41.85 -43.67 5.67
CA LEU A 71 -42.28 -45.07 5.65
C LEU A 71 -43.04 -45.43 6.94
N LEU A 72 -42.53 -45.07 8.10
CA LEU A 72 -43.22 -45.33 9.38
C LEU A 72 -44.57 -44.62 9.46
N ASN A 73 -44.63 -43.35 9.03
CA ASN A 73 -45.87 -42.59 8.91
C ASN A 73 -46.87 -43.25 7.95
N ARG A 74 -46.41 -43.75 6.79
CA ARG A 74 -47.26 -44.49 5.86
C ARG A 74 -47.81 -45.79 6.46
N LEU A 75 -46.96 -46.58 7.11
CA LEU A 75 -47.39 -47.85 7.74
C LEU A 75 -48.40 -47.62 8.88
N GLU A 76 -48.28 -46.52 9.62
CA GLU A 76 -49.25 -46.14 10.65
C GLU A 76 -50.57 -45.65 10.05
N LEU A 77 -50.55 -44.77 9.04
CA LEU A 77 -51.74 -44.33 8.29
C LEU A 77 -52.47 -45.51 7.62
N GLU A 78 -51.73 -46.48 7.08
CA GLU A 78 -52.27 -47.71 6.52
C GLU A 78 -52.78 -48.70 7.58
N ARG A 79 -52.59 -48.43 8.88
CA ARG A 79 -52.88 -49.35 10.00
C ARG A 79 -52.26 -50.73 9.78
N PHE A 80 -51.03 -50.77 9.27
CA PHE A 80 -50.35 -51.97 8.79
C PHE A 80 -50.35 -53.12 9.82
N LEU A 81 -50.07 -52.79 11.09
CA LEU A 81 -50.04 -53.75 12.20
C LEU A 81 -51.43 -54.23 12.66
N GLU A 82 -52.50 -53.49 12.38
CA GLU A 82 -53.90 -53.91 12.65
C GLU A 82 -54.42 -54.85 11.55
N LYS A 83 -53.89 -54.73 10.33
CA LYS A 83 -54.20 -55.59 9.17
C LYS A 83 -53.53 -56.98 9.23
N VAL A 84 -52.91 -57.33 10.35
CA VAL A 84 -52.41 -58.68 10.59
C VAL A 84 -53.60 -59.57 10.91
N GLU A 85 -54.10 -60.29 9.91
CA GLU A 85 -55.11 -61.34 10.08
C GLU A 85 -54.69 -62.27 11.25
N LEU A 86 -55.63 -62.82 12.01
CA LEU A 86 -55.36 -63.88 12.98
C LEU A 86 -55.84 -65.21 12.38
N GLY A 87 -54.94 -66.16 12.22
CA GLY A 87 -55.28 -67.45 11.60
C GLY A 87 -56.09 -68.37 12.52
N PRO A 88 -56.53 -69.54 12.00
CA PRO A 88 -57.33 -70.51 12.77
C PRO A 88 -56.69 -70.92 14.11
N ARG A 89 -57.51 -71.26 15.11
CA ARG A 89 -57.05 -71.65 16.47
C ARG A 89 -55.98 -72.75 16.47
N GLU A 90 -56.06 -73.69 15.52
CA GLU A 90 -55.07 -74.77 15.30
C GLU A 90 -53.64 -74.26 15.10
N CYS A 91 -53.49 -73.07 14.53
CA CYS A 91 -52.21 -72.49 14.15
C CYS A 91 -51.63 -71.56 15.23
N ASN A 92 -52.31 -71.37 16.38
CA ASN A 92 -51.92 -70.41 17.44
C ASN A 92 -50.52 -70.64 18.00
N LYS A 93 -49.97 -71.87 17.95
CA LYS A 93 -48.60 -72.16 18.38
C LYS A 93 -47.54 -71.37 17.59
N TYR A 94 -47.87 -70.90 16.38
CA TYR A 94 -46.92 -70.29 15.45
C TYR A 94 -47.03 -68.77 15.31
N TYR A 95 -48.05 -68.12 15.88
CA TYR A 95 -48.32 -66.68 15.68
C TYR A 95 -47.73 -65.73 16.73
N PRO A 96 -47.86 -65.94 18.06
CA PRO A 96 -47.52 -64.94 19.06
C PRO A 96 -46.08 -64.42 18.97
N GLU A 97 -45.13 -65.31 18.76
CA GLU A 97 -43.72 -64.96 18.59
C GLU A 97 -43.47 -64.16 17.30
N ARG A 98 -44.16 -64.48 16.20
CA ARG A 98 -43.99 -63.81 14.89
C ARG A 98 -44.65 -62.44 14.85
N ILE A 99 -45.83 -62.31 15.47
CA ILE A 99 -46.50 -61.02 15.65
C ILE A 99 -45.62 -60.14 16.55
N LYS A 100 -45.08 -60.67 17.65
CA LYS A 100 -44.10 -59.97 18.50
C LYS A 100 -42.84 -59.56 17.73
N GLU A 101 -42.28 -60.43 16.88
CA GLU A 101 -41.15 -60.09 16.02
C GLU A 101 -41.50 -58.98 15.00
N LEU A 102 -42.67 -59.02 14.36
CA LEU A 102 -43.12 -58.01 13.40
C LEU A 102 -43.40 -56.66 14.06
N PHE A 103 -44.10 -56.65 15.20
CA PHE A 103 -44.35 -55.45 15.99
C PHE A 103 -43.03 -54.82 16.47
N PHE A 104 -42.09 -55.62 16.96
CA PHE A 104 -40.75 -55.15 17.30
C PHE A 104 -40.01 -54.58 16.08
N LEU A 105 -40.13 -55.25 14.92
CA LEU A 105 -39.46 -54.80 13.70
C LEU A 105 -39.99 -53.43 13.25
N VAL A 106 -41.30 -53.23 13.23
CA VAL A 106 -41.93 -51.96 12.80
C VAL A 106 -41.80 -50.85 13.85
N ARG A 107 -42.10 -51.11 15.13
CA ARG A 107 -42.16 -50.05 16.17
C ARG A 107 -40.79 -49.69 16.76
N GLU A 108 -39.85 -50.63 16.81
CA GLU A 108 -38.54 -50.42 17.45
C GLU A 108 -37.38 -50.48 16.46
N LEU A 109 -37.29 -51.54 15.65
CA LEU A 109 -36.07 -51.82 14.90
C LEU A 109 -35.91 -50.91 13.67
N ILE A 110 -36.98 -50.64 12.90
CA ILE A 110 -36.90 -49.77 11.70
C ILE A 110 -36.41 -48.36 12.06
N ARG A 111 -36.83 -47.77 13.18
CA ARG A 111 -36.40 -46.41 13.56
C ARG A 111 -34.98 -46.33 14.14
N LYS A 112 -34.48 -47.40 14.76
CA LYS A 112 -33.16 -47.45 15.44
C LYS A 112 -32.03 -48.07 14.59
N ASP A 113 -32.37 -49.08 13.79
CA ASP A 113 -31.46 -49.82 12.91
C ASP A 113 -32.21 -50.32 11.64
N PRO A 114 -32.53 -49.42 10.69
CA PRO A 114 -33.22 -49.77 9.44
C PRO A 114 -32.58 -50.94 8.66
N VAL A 115 -31.24 -51.00 8.64
CA VAL A 115 -30.47 -52.04 7.96
C VAL A 115 -30.59 -53.37 8.68
N GLY A 116 -30.44 -53.39 10.01
CA GLY A 116 -30.70 -54.57 10.84
C GLY A 116 -32.15 -55.06 10.74
N ALA A 117 -33.10 -54.13 10.61
CA ALA A 117 -34.51 -54.45 10.34
C ALA A 117 -34.69 -55.18 9.00
N TRP A 118 -34.07 -54.70 7.92
CA TRP A 118 -34.12 -55.39 6.62
C TRP A 118 -33.48 -56.79 6.68
N VAL A 119 -32.35 -56.95 7.38
CA VAL A 119 -31.69 -58.27 7.53
C VAL A 119 -32.56 -59.22 8.37
N LYS A 120 -33.16 -58.73 9.47
CA LYS A 120 -34.09 -59.53 10.29
C LYS A 120 -35.35 -59.91 9.49
N LEU A 121 -35.90 -58.99 8.71
CA LEU A 121 -37.06 -59.23 7.84
C LEU A 121 -36.79 -60.32 6.80
N ASN A 122 -35.63 -60.31 6.13
CA ASN A 122 -35.28 -61.36 5.17
C ASN A 122 -35.09 -62.74 5.85
N ARG A 123 -34.54 -62.77 7.08
CA ARG A 123 -34.49 -64.01 7.88
C ARG A 123 -35.90 -64.50 8.26
N MET A 124 -36.81 -63.60 8.62
CA MET A 124 -38.22 -63.94 8.88
C MET A 124 -38.91 -64.47 7.62
N ILE A 125 -38.69 -63.85 6.45
CA ILE A 125 -39.20 -64.31 5.14
C ILE A 125 -38.70 -65.72 4.82
N GLY A 126 -37.39 -65.98 4.97
CA GLY A 126 -36.80 -67.30 4.73
C GLY A 126 -37.39 -68.38 5.66
N ARG A 127 -37.45 -68.10 6.97
CA ARG A 127 -38.10 -68.98 7.97
C ARG A 127 -39.57 -69.23 7.63
N THR A 128 -40.31 -68.21 7.19
CA THR A 128 -41.72 -68.32 6.82
C THR A 128 -41.91 -69.17 5.57
N LYS A 129 -41.11 -68.96 4.52
CA LYS A 129 -41.12 -69.78 3.29
C LYS A 129 -40.81 -71.25 3.56
N PHE A 130 -39.84 -71.54 4.44
CA PHE A 130 -39.56 -72.91 4.89
C PHE A 130 -40.71 -73.52 5.70
N LEU A 131 -41.33 -72.76 6.62
CA LEU A 131 -42.44 -73.28 7.43
C LEU A 131 -43.68 -73.60 6.56
N ILE A 132 -43.96 -72.79 5.53
CA ILE A 132 -45.07 -73.00 4.57
C ILE A 132 -44.99 -74.38 3.89
N GLN A 133 -43.79 -74.96 3.74
CA GLN A 133 -43.61 -76.31 3.19
C GLN A 133 -44.02 -77.42 4.17
N LYS A 134 -44.02 -77.15 5.49
CA LYS A 134 -44.25 -78.13 6.57
C LYS A 134 -45.58 -77.93 7.32
N LEU A 135 -46.44 -77.03 6.85
CA LEU A 135 -47.69 -76.64 7.51
C LEU A 135 -48.92 -77.38 6.95
N PRO A 136 -49.93 -77.68 7.79
CA PRO A 136 -51.23 -78.16 7.34
C PRO A 136 -51.91 -77.21 6.35
N PRO A 137 -52.79 -77.69 5.44
CA PRO A 137 -53.42 -76.86 4.40
C PRO A 137 -54.15 -75.63 4.94
N THR A 138 -54.83 -75.74 6.09
CA THR A 138 -55.55 -74.67 6.78
C THR A 138 -54.63 -73.52 7.18
N CYS A 139 -53.52 -73.82 7.86
CA CYS A 139 -52.50 -72.83 8.21
C CYS A 139 -51.74 -72.31 6.98
N LYS A 140 -51.51 -73.15 5.96
CA LYS A 140 -50.69 -72.81 4.78
C LYS A 140 -51.24 -71.60 4.02
N ARG A 141 -52.55 -71.53 3.80
CA ARG A 141 -53.21 -70.37 3.14
C ARG A 141 -52.97 -69.07 3.91
N TYR A 142 -53.13 -69.10 5.23
CA TYR A 142 -52.85 -67.95 6.09
C TYR A 142 -51.38 -67.51 6.01
N PHE A 143 -50.43 -68.44 6.13
CA PHE A 143 -49.01 -68.07 6.11
C PHE A 143 -48.54 -67.53 4.75
N ILE A 144 -49.21 -67.90 3.65
CA ILE A 144 -49.03 -67.27 2.34
C ILE A 144 -49.57 -65.82 2.35
N SER A 145 -50.75 -65.56 2.92
CA SER A 145 -51.28 -64.20 3.12
C SER A 145 -50.32 -63.33 3.95
N PHE A 146 -49.90 -63.82 5.11
CA PHE A 146 -48.94 -63.12 5.98
C PHE A 146 -47.59 -62.86 5.29
N LEU A 147 -47.08 -63.84 4.53
CA LEU A 147 -45.84 -63.67 3.77
C LEU A 147 -45.98 -62.57 2.71
N ALA A 148 -47.04 -62.58 1.91
CA ALA A 148 -47.24 -61.62 0.82
C ALA A 148 -47.61 -60.21 1.33
N ASN A 149 -48.63 -60.13 2.16
CA ASN A 149 -49.28 -58.87 2.56
C ASN A 149 -48.56 -58.14 3.70
N GLN A 150 -47.80 -58.87 4.53
CA GLN A 150 -47.05 -58.27 5.65
C GLN A 150 -45.56 -58.26 5.35
N LEU A 151 -44.91 -59.43 5.22
CA LEU A 151 -43.45 -59.48 5.14
C LEU A 151 -42.89 -59.00 3.79
N GLU A 152 -43.44 -59.43 2.66
CA GLU A 152 -42.97 -59.01 1.34
C GLU A 152 -43.41 -57.57 1.02
N TYR A 153 -44.57 -57.12 1.48
CA TYR A 153 -44.98 -55.72 1.40
C TYR A 153 -44.00 -54.78 2.15
N LEU A 154 -43.68 -55.11 3.40
CA LEU A 154 -42.73 -54.35 4.21
C LEU A 154 -41.33 -54.39 3.60
N LYS A 155 -40.93 -55.52 3.02
CA LYS A 155 -39.65 -55.66 2.31
C LYS A 155 -39.57 -54.73 1.10
N ARG A 156 -40.58 -54.75 0.21
CA ARG A 156 -40.62 -53.87 -0.97
C ARG A 156 -40.55 -52.40 -0.60
N ASN A 157 -41.26 -52.00 0.47
CA ASN A 157 -41.24 -50.63 0.96
C ASN A 157 -39.89 -50.24 1.58
N LEU A 158 -39.24 -51.10 2.38
CA LEU A 158 -37.89 -50.86 2.89
C LEU A 158 -36.85 -50.80 1.77
N GLU A 159 -36.95 -51.66 0.76
CA GLU A 159 -36.06 -51.66 -0.42
C GLU A 159 -36.28 -50.44 -1.33
N ALA A 160 -37.42 -49.76 -1.22
CA ALA A 160 -37.67 -48.49 -1.89
C ALA A 160 -36.93 -47.30 -1.24
N CYS A 161 -36.51 -47.41 0.03
CA CYS A 161 -35.73 -46.38 0.72
C CYS A 161 -34.26 -46.39 0.26
N ASP A 162 -33.71 -45.21 -0.05
CA ASP A 162 -32.37 -45.07 -0.62
C ASP A 162 -31.27 -45.51 0.35
N LEU A 163 -31.52 -45.47 1.67
CA LEU A 163 -30.62 -45.99 2.71
C LEU A 163 -30.40 -47.50 2.56
N ILE A 164 -31.48 -48.26 2.33
CA ILE A 164 -31.41 -49.72 2.14
C ILE A 164 -30.76 -50.04 0.80
N LYS A 165 -31.14 -49.34 -0.29
CA LYS A 165 -30.49 -49.51 -1.61
C LYS A 165 -28.97 -49.31 -1.54
N LYS A 166 -28.51 -48.24 -0.87
CA LYS A 166 -27.08 -47.95 -0.65
C LYS A 166 -26.41 -49.00 0.26
N ALA A 167 -27.15 -49.64 1.17
CA ALA A 167 -26.62 -50.69 2.04
C ALA A 167 -26.50 -52.07 1.39
N LEU A 168 -27.39 -52.45 0.46
CA LEU A 168 -27.44 -53.79 -0.15
C LEU A 168 -26.08 -54.37 -0.59
N PRO A 169 -25.18 -53.62 -1.28
CA PRO A 169 -23.88 -54.16 -1.72
C PRO A 169 -22.93 -54.51 -0.56
N LEU A 170 -23.08 -53.83 0.58
CA LEU A 170 -22.19 -53.91 1.75
C LEU A 170 -22.61 -55.02 2.74
N LEU A 171 -23.78 -55.64 2.55
CA LEU A 171 -24.34 -56.59 3.51
C LEU A 171 -23.64 -57.96 3.56
N LYS A 172 -22.72 -58.27 2.63
CA LYS A 172 -21.98 -59.55 2.60
C LYS A 172 -21.17 -59.81 3.89
N THR A 173 -20.75 -58.75 4.59
CA THR A 173 -19.93 -58.82 5.82
C THR A 173 -20.65 -58.30 7.07
N TYR A 174 -21.92 -57.90 6.96
CA TYR A 174 -22.68 -57.28 8.05
C TYR A 174 -23.11 -58.29 9.13
N LYS A 175 -22.89 -57.95 10.40
CA LYS A 175 -23.44 -58.65 11.58
C LYS A 175 -24.59 -57.83 12.17
N LEU A 176 -25.62 -58.50 12.69
CA LEU A 176 -26.79 -57.81 13.25
C LEU A 176 -26.38 -56.99 14.48
N GLY A 177 -26.74 -55.70 14.52
CA GLY A 177 -26.29 -54.75 15.53
C GLY A 177 -24.93 -54.09 15.24
N ASP A 178 -24.25 -54.42 14.13
CA ASP A 178 -22.99 -53.78 13.74
C ASP A 178 -23.24 -52.41 13.10
N ARG A 179 -23.15 -51.35 13.91
CA ARG A 179 -23.39 -49.98 13.45
C ARG A 179 -22.28 -49.41 12.54
N ARG A 180 -21.15 -50.11 12.34
CA ARG A 180 -20.06 -49.62 11.47
C ARG A 180 -20.49 -49.34 10.04
N ILE A 181 -21.55 -50.00 9.56
CA ILE A 181 -22.14 -49.75 8.25
C ILE A 181 -22.76 -48.34 8.12
N TYR A 182 -23.29 -47.78 9.22
CA TYR A 182 -23.88 -46.43 9.21
C TYR A 182 -22.83 -45.34 9.00
N ARG A 183 -21.59 -45.56 9.46
CA ARG A 183 -20.43 -44.69 9.18
C ARG A 183 -20.07 -44.60 7.69
N GLU A 184 -20.70 -45.38 6.79
CA GLU A 184 -20.57 -45.17 5.34
C GLU A 184 -21.54 -44.12 4.79
N PHE A 185 -22.74 -44.04 5.36
CA PHE A 185 -23.81 -43.16 4.88
C PHE A 185 -23.86 -41.84 5.66
N PHE A 186 -23.61 -41.92 6.97
CA PHE A 186 -23.57 -40.79 7.88
C PHE A 186 -22.11 -40.44 8.16
N LYS A 187 -21.74 -39.23 7.74
CA LYS A 187 -20.40 -38.64 7.77
C LYS A 187 -20.58 -37.16 8.17
N PRO A 188 -20.90 -36.89 9.44
CA PRO A 188 -21.23 -35.55 9.88
C PRO A 188 -20.02 -34.61 9.83
N VAL A 189 -20.33 -33.33 9.74
CA VAL A 189 -19.36 -32.24 9.82
C VAL A 189 -19.32 -31.74 11.25
N ILE A 190 -18.17 -31.85 11.91
CA ILE A 190 -18.02 -31.49 13.33
C ILE A 190 -17.39 -30.09 13.41
N LYS A 191 -17.93 -29.27 14.31
CA LYS A 191 -17.49 -27.90 14.56
C LYS A 191 -17.26 -27.68 16.07
N PRO A 192 -16.02 -27.35 16.50
CA PRO A 192 -15.77 -26.85 17.84
C PRO A 192 -16.52 -25.54 18.07
N VAL A 193 -17.14 -25.35 19.24
CA VAL A 193 -18.07 -24.22 19.51
C VAL A 193 -17.42 -22.84 19.31
N PHE A 194 -16.10 -22.74 19.50
CA PHE A 194 -15.32 -21.51 19.34
C PHE A 194 -14.79 -21.26 17.91
N MET A 195 -15.08 -22.14 16.95
CA MET A 195 -14.63 -22.03 15.55
C MET A 195 -15.82 -21.89 14.61
N PHE A 196 -15.79 -20.90 13.72
CA PHE A 196 -16.81 -20.76 12.68
C PHE A 196 -16.61 -21.81 11.58
N THR A 197 -15.36 -21.96 11.09
CA THR A 197 -15.02 -22.94 10.04
C THR A 197 -15.38 -24.37 10.44
N ARG A 198 -16.01 -25.07 9.51
CA ARG A 198 -16.46 -26.45 9.66
C ARG A 198 -15.44 -27.45 9.11
N PHE A 199 -15.25 -28.57 9.81
CA PHE A 199 -14.19 -29.54 9.53
C PHE A 199 -14.74 -30.92 9.20
N LYS A 200 -14.28 -31.49 8.09
CA LYS A 200 -14.41 -32.92 7.80
C LYS A 200 -13.23 -33.66 8.45
N LEU A 201 -13.40 -34.04 9.72
CA LEU A 201 -12.37 -34.69 10.55
C LEU A 201 -11.98 -36.09 10.10
N ILE A 202 -12.91 -36.84 9.51
CA ILE A 202 -12.61 -38.17 8.98
C ILE A 202 -12.21 -37.98 7.50
N PRO A 203 -10.99 -38.37 7.09
CA PRO A 203 -10.63 -38.36 5.68
C PRO A 203 -11.53 -39.35 4.92
N PRO A 204 -11.91 -39.05 3.66
CA PRO A 204 -12.83 -39.88 2.89
C PRO A 204 -12.28 -41.30 2.72
N LYS A 205 -13.08 -42.30 3.13
CA LYS A 205 -12.68 -43.72 3.25
C LYS A 205 -12.16 -44.39 1.97
N GLU A 206 -12.65 -43.94 0.82
CA GLU A 206 -12.19 -44.40 -0.50
C GLU A 206 -10.83 -43.79 -0.88
N GLY A 207 -10.43 -42.70 -0.21
CA GLY A 207 -9.18 -42.01 -0.46
C GLY A 207 -8.01 -42.66 0.25
N TYR A 208 -6.93 -42.93 -0.50
CA TYR A 208 -5.67 -43.36 0.07
C TYR A 208 -4.79 -42.14 0.39
N CYS A 209 -4.11 -42.19 1.54
CA CYS A 209 -3.17 -41.16 1.97
C CYS A 209 -1.89 -41.24 1.10
N VAL A 210 -1.50 -40.12 0.52
CA VAL A 210 -0.38 -39.98 -0.42
C VAL A 210 0.85 -39.40 0.28
N GLU A 211 0.64 -38.42 1.18
CA GLU A 211 1.70 -37.81 1.97
C GLU A 211 1.15 -37.32 3.32
N ARG A 212 1.96 -37.42 4.37
CA ARG A 212 1.70 -36.86 5.70
C ARG A 212 2.92 -36.05 6.15
N TYR A 213 2.73 -34.81 6.59
CA TYR A 213 3.78 -33.99 7.18
C TYR A 213 3.26 -33.14 8.35
N LYS A 214 4.17 -32.52 9.10
CA LYS A 214 3.85 -31.62 10.21
C LYS A 214 4.45 -30.24 9.97
N LEU A 215 3.68 -29.21 10.29
CA LEU A 215 4.10 -27.80 10.22
C LEU A 215 4.49 -27.30 11.63
N PRO A 216 5.17 -26.14 11.73
CA PRO A 216 5.45 -25.50 13.02
C PRO A 216 4.16 -25.31 13.85
N GLY A 217 4.23 -25.57 15.16
CA GLY A 217 3.05 -25.54 16.02
C GLY A 217 2.20 -26.82 15.99
N ASN A 218 2.78 -27.97 15.65
CA ASN A 218 2.18 -29.32 15.79
C ASN A 218 0.93 -29.58 14.92
N ILE A 219 0.65 -28.70 13.96
CA ILE A 219 -0.34 -28.88 12.89
C ILE A 219 0.06 -30.11 12.06
N GLN A 220 -0.89 -31.00 11.79
CA GLN A 220 -0.69 -32.15 10.90
C GLN A 220 -1.38 -31.88 9.56
N VAL A 221 -0.72 -32.26 8.46
CA VAL A 221 -1.28 -32.20 7.11
C VAL A 221 -1.17 -33.57 6.48
N GLU A 222 -2.25 -34.03 5.86
CA GLU A 222 -2.36 -35.29 5.15
C GLU A 222 -3.01 -35.04 3.79
N ILE A 223 -2.42 -35.57 2.73
CA ILE A 223 -2.94 -35.41 1.38
C ILE A 223 -3.53 -36.74 0.92
N TYR A 224 -4.78 -36.72 0.47
CA TYR A 224 -5.51 -37.90 0.02
C TYR A 224 -5.78 -37.85 -1.49
N ARG A 225 -5.65 -39.00 -2.15
CA ARG A 225 -6.12 -39.22 -3.53
C ARG A 225 -7.38 -40.07 -3.47
N ILE A 226 -8.49 -39.53 -3.98
CA ILE A 226 -9.80 -40.19 -3.94
C ILE A 226 -10.12 -40.73 -5.35
N PRO A 227 -10.42 -42.03 -5.52
CA PRO A 227 -10.85 -42.60 -6.79
C PRO A 227 -12.04 -41.82 -7.38
N GLY A 228 -12.02 -41.59 -8.70
CA GLY A 228 -13.07 -40.84 -9.40
C GLY A 228 -13.08 -39.32 -9.17
N ARG A 229 -12.27 -38.75 -8.25
CA ARG A 229 -12.12 -37.29 -8.11
C ARG A 229 -10.90 -36.76 -8.86
N VAL A 230 -11.06 -35.56 -9.40
CA VAL A 230 -10.01 -34.84 -10.15
C VAL A 230 -8.98 -34.25 -9.20
N ARG A 231 -9.44 -33.41 -8.26
CA ARG A 231 -8.61 -32.71 -7.27
C ARG A 231 -8.10 -33.65 -6.18
N PHE A 232 -6.91 -33.38 -5.66
CA PHE A 232 -6.45 -33.97 -4.41
C PHE A 232 -7.23 -33.39 -3.22
N TYR A 233 -7.27 -34.13 -2.11
CA TYR A 233 -7.94 -33.71 -0.90
C TYR A 233 -6.91 -33.36 0.19
N TYR A 234 -6.79 -32.08 0.49
CA TYR A 234 -5.85 -31.53 1.48
C TYR A 234 -6.52 -31.56 2.86
N HIS A 235 -6.18 -32.56 3.66
CA HIS A 235 -6.69 -32.72 5.01
C HIS A 235 -5.74 -32.06 6.00
N ILE A 236 -6.16 -30.96 6.62
CA ILE A 236 -5.38 -30.31 7.68
C ILE A 236 -6.04 -30.52 9.04
N THR A 237 -5.22 -30.89 10.02
CA THR A 237 -5.60 -31.10 11.42
C THR A 237 -4.80 -30.11 12.27
N PRO A 238 -5.37 -28.92 12.54
CA PRO A 238 -4.78 -27.95 13.46
C PRO A 238 -4.57 -28.53 14.88
N PRO A 239 -3.58 -28.03 15.65
CA PRO A 239 -3.23 -28.59 16.96
C PRO A 239 -4.39 -28.55 17.96
N GLU A 240 -5.29 -27.57 17.83
CA GLU A 240 -6.51 -27.48 18.62
C GLU A 240 -7.36 -28.75 18.60
N PHE A 241 -7.38 -29.54 17.51
CA PHE A 241 -8.12 -30.82 17.45
C PHE A 241 -7.40 -32.00 18.12
N THR A 242 -6.17 -31.81 18.58
CA THR A 242 -5.36 -32.82 19.30
C THR A 242 -5.26 -32.56 20.80
N LEU A 243 -5.99 -31.55 21.29
CA LEU A 243 -6.03 -31.20 22.71
C LEU A 243 -6.89 -32.18 23.52
N SER A 244 -6.59 -32.32 24.81
CA SER A 244 -7.49 -33.02 25.73
C SER A 244 -8.79 -32.23 25.94
N GLU A 245 -9.89 -32.92 26.27
CA GLU A 245 -11.19 -32.32 26.60
C GLU A 245 -11.07 -31.17 27.63
N GLU A 246 -10.19 -31.34 28.63
CA GLU A 246 -9.88 -30.32 29.65
C GLU A 246 -9.26 -29.05 29.06
N LYS A 247 -8.33 -29.19 28.11
CA LYS A 247 -7.68 -28.08 27.40
C LYS A 247 -8.61 -27.41 26.40
N HIS A 248 -9.55 -28.16 25.82
CA HIS A 248 -10.63 -27.61 25.01
C HIS A 248 -11.57 -26.71 25.84
N ALA A 249 -12.07 -27.21 26.96
CA ALA A 249 -12.94 -26.43 27.86
C ALA A 249 -12.24 -25.15 28.37
N LEU A 250 -10.95 -25.25 28.68
CA LEU A 250 -10.10 -24.11 29.05
C LEU A 250 -10.01 -23.05 27.94
N LEU A 251 -9.81 -23.47 26.68
CA LEU A 251 -9.75 -22.59 25.53
C LEU A 251 -11.10 -21.93 25.22
N GLU A 252 -12.20 -22.67 25.34
CA GLU A 252 -13.54 -22.14 25.12
C GLU A 252 -13.87 -21.03 26.12
N GLU A 253 -13.61 -21.27 27.42
CA GLU A 253 -13.77 -20.25 28.47
C GLU A 253 -12.85 -19.05 28.25
N ALA A 254 -11.61 -19.26 27.80
CA ALA A 254 -10.67 -18.17 27.47
C ALA A 254 -11.13 -17.33 26.27
N ILE A 255 -11.69 -17.96 25.23
CA ILE A 255 -12.25 -17.28 24.05
C ILE A 255 -13.53 -16.53 24.43
N ARG A 256 -14.40 -17.12 25.26
CA ARG A 256 -15.61 -16.46 25.77
C ARG A 256 -15.25 -15.22 26.59
N TYR A 257 -14.33 -15.36 27.55
CA TYR A 257 -13.82 -14.27 28.37
C TYR A 257 -13.19 -13.13 27.53
N LEU A 258 -12.42 -13.46 26.48
CA LEU A 258 -11.88 -12.46 25.54
C LEU A 258 -12.92 -11.87 24.57
N SER A 259 -14.03 -12.55 24.32
CA SER A 259 -15.12 -12.05 23.46
C SER A 259 -16.07 -11.15 24.24
N GLU A 260 -16.28 -11.43 25.53
CA GLU A 260 -17.02 -10.60 26.48
C GLU A 260 -16.23 -9.35 26.87
N ARG A 261 -14.90 -9.45 27.01
CA ARG A 261 -14.01 -8.29 27.02
C ARG A 261 -14.04 -7.61 25.66
N ARG A 262 -14.88 -6.60 25.51
CA ARG A 262 -14.65 -5.55 24.50
C ARG A 262 -13.23 -5.04 24.71
N PRO A 263 -12.34 -5.13 23.70
CA PRO A 263 -10.99 -4.62 23.82
C PRO A 263 -11.02 -3.16 24.24
N SER A 264 -10.04 -2.75 25.05
CA SER A 264 -9.77 -1.33 25.12
C SER A 264 -9.42 -0.94 23.70
N GLU A 265 -10.12 0.05 23.17
CA GLU A 265 -10.08 0.20 21.72
C GLU A 265 -8.63 0.56 21.25
N GLU A 266 -7.76 1.00 22.18
CA GLU A 266 -6.37 1.46 22.03
C GLU A 266 -5.44 0.35 21.52
N GLU A 267 -5.80 -0.90 21.82
CA GLU A 267 -5.14 -2.12 21.37
C GLU A 267 -5.28 -2.35 19.84
N PHE A 268 -6.21 -1.66 19.15
CA PHE A 268 -6.36 -1.73 17.68
C PHE A 268 -5.47 -0.74 16.88
N ARG A 269 -4.72 0.14 17.54
CA ARG A 269 -3.98 1.25 16.89
C ARG A 269 -2.73 0.85 16.12
N ASP A 270 -2.21 -0.33 16.39
CA ASP A 270 -0.86 -0.75 16.01
C ASP A 270 -0.90 -2.28 15.80
N MET A 271 -1.28 -2.71 14.60
CA MET A 271 -1.77 -4.09 14.38
C MET A 271 -0.68 -5.16 14.51
N GLU A 272 0.59 -4.79 14.35
CA GLU A 272 1.74 -5.65 14.64
C GLU A 272 1.90 -5.82 16.16
N ARG A 273 1.88 -4.73 16.93
CA ARG A 273 1.96 -4.79 18.41
C ARG A 273 0.72 -5.40 19.06
N ALA A 274 -0.46 -5.20 18.48
CA ALA A 274 -1.70 -5.79 18.95
C ALA A 274 -1.55 -7.31 19.10
N ARG A 275 -0.97 -7.97 18.09
CA ARG A 275 -0.75 -9.42 18.10
C ARG A 275 0.14 -9.86 19.27
N GLU A 276 1.20 -9.11 19.59
CA GLU A 276 2.10 -9.37 20.72
C GLU A 276 1.41 -9.12 22.07
N THR A 277 0.61 -8.05 22.17
CA THR A 277 -0.19 -7.72 23.36
C THR A 277 -1.22 -8.81 23.65
N TYR A 278 -1.99 -9.24 22.66
CA TYR A 278 -3.01 -10.29 22.82
C TYR A 278 -2.40 -11.67 23.07
N PHE A 279 -1.23 -11.98 22.50
CA PHE A 279 -0.50 -13.20 22.85
C PHE A 279 -0.04 -13.19 24.31
N SER A 280 0.49 -12.06 24.78
CA SER A 280 0.93 -11.88 26.17
C SER A 280 -0.24 -11.94 27.16
N LEU A 281 -1.33 -11.24 26.85
CA LEU A 281 -2.58 -11.28 27.62
C LEU A 281 -3.21 -12.68 27.62
N GLY A 282 -3.18 -13.36 26.48
CA GLY A 282 -3.65 -14.72 26.31
C GLY A 282 -2.92 -15.72 27.20
N LYS A 283 -1.59 -15.60 27.36
CA LYS A 283 -0.83 -16.40 28.33
C LYS A 283 -1.31 -16.18 29.76
N THR A 284 -1.57 -14.94 30.15
CA THR A 284 -2.06 -14.61 31.51
C THR A 284 -3.42 -15.26 31.77
N ILE A 285 -4.36 -15.10 30.84
CA ILE A 285 -5.72 -15.68 30.95
C ILE A 285 -5.66 -17.21 31.00
N VAL A 286 -4.85 -17.85 30.14
CA VAL A 286 -4.65 -19.30 30.17
C VAL A 286 -4.04 -19.76 31.51
N LYS A 287 -3.08 -19.01 32.09
CA LYS A 287 -2.49 -19.31 33.41
C LYS A 287 -3.51 -19.19 34.55
N GLU A 288 -4.36 -18.15 34.53
CA GLU A 288 -5.39 -17.94 35.56
C GLU A 288 -6.50 -19.00 35.48
N LEU A 289 -7.05 -19.24 34.29
CA LEU A 289 -8.07 -20.26 34.10
C LEU A 289 -7.53 -21.67 34.39
N ALA A 290 -6.28 -21.99 34.01
CA ALA A 290 -5.71 -23.31 34.32
C ALA A 290 -5.65 -23.59 35.83
N ARG A 291 -5.38 -22.57 36.67
CA ARG A 291 -5.47 -22.68 38.13
C ARG A 291 -6.91 -22.98 38.58
N ARG A 292 -7.92 -22.29 38.01
CA ARG A 292 -9.35 -22.49 38.32
C ARG A 292 -9.82 -23.90 37.95
N PHE A 293 -9.40 -24.42 36.80
CA PHE A 293 -9.67 -25.79 36.34
C PHE A 293 -8.75 -26.85 36.99
N ARG A 294 -7.85 -26.46 37.90
CA ARG A 294 -6.85 -27.32 38.58
C ARG A 294 -5.89 -28.07 37.63
N LEU A 295 -5.69 -27.56 36.43
CA LEU A 295 -4.83 -28.15 35.40
C LEU A 295 -3.37 -27.71 35.56
N ARG A 296 -2.44 -28.67 35.62
CA ARG A 296 -0.99 -28.41 35.62
C ARG A 296 -0.47 -28.38 34.18
N LEU A 297 -0.32 -27.17 33.63
CA LEU A 297 0.25 -26.93 32.30
C LEU A 297 1.73 -26.54 32.38
N LYS A 298 2.54 -27.05 31.45
CA LYS A 298 3.92 -26.60 31.22
C LYS A 298 3.93 -25.29 30.42
N GLU A 299 4.98 -24.47 30.54
CA GLU A 299 5.08 -23.18 29.82
C GLU A 299 4.95 -23.34 28.29
N LYS A 300 5.42 -24.47 27.73
CA LYS A 300 5.24 -24.80 26.30
C LYS A 300 3.76 -24.96 25.91
N GLU A 301 2.96 -25.62 26.75
CA GLU A 301 1.52 -25.83 26.51
C GLU A 301 0.75 -24.52 26.68
N ILE A 302 1.16 -23.67 27.63
CA ILE A 302 0.58 -22.33 27.80
C ILE A 302 0.86 -21.45 26.58
N ASN A 303 2.07 -21.51 26.02
CA ASN A 303 2.41 -20.81 24.79
C ASN A 303 1.60 -21.32 23.57
N GLU A 304 1.36 -22.63 23.49
CA GLU A 304 0.55 -23.26 22.44
C GLU A 304 -0.93 -22.82 22.52
N LEU A 305 -1.54 -22.91 23.70
CA LEU A 305 -2.91 -22.46 23.95
C LEU A 305 -3.08 -20.95 23.73
N ALA A 306 -2.12 -20.13 24.18
CA ALA A 306 -2.13 -18.69 23.92
C ALA A 306 -1.99 -18.34 22.42
N SER A 307 -1.23 -19.14 21.66
CA SER A 307 -1.10 -18.98 20.21
C SER A 307 -2.41 -19.31 19.48
N ILE A 308 -3.09 -20.39 19.88
CA ILE A 308 -4.43 -20.75 19.38
C ILE A 308 -5.43 -19.64 19.72
N LEU A 309 -5.44 -19.17 20.97
CA LEU A 309 -6.30 -18.08 21.44
C LEU A 309 -6.11 -16.79 20.62
N THR A 310 -4.86 -16.40 20.35
CA THR A 310 -4.53 -15.23 19.53
C THR A 310 -4.99 -15.40 18.07
N ARG A 311 -4.80 -16.60 17.50
CA ARG A 311 -5.17 -16.93 16.11
C ARG A 311 -6.66 -16.72 15.83
N TYR A 312 -7.54 -17.16 16.75
CA TYR A 312 -8.99 -17.07 16.55
C TYR A 312 -9.60 -15.74 17.00
N THR A 313 -8.99 -15.05 17.96
CA THR A 313 -9.45 -13.71 18.40
C THR A 313 -9.00 -12.62 17.44
N THR A 314 -7.70 -12.32 17.38
CA THR A 314 -7.14 -11.20 16.59
C THR A 314 -6.58 -11.61 15.24
N GLY A 315 -6.11 -12.85 15.09
CA GLY A 315 -5.61 -13.37 13.82
C GLY A 315 -6.71 -13.66 12.78
N PHE A 316 -6.29 -14.15 11.61
CA PHE A 316 -7.19 -14.57 10.54
C PHE A 316 -7.78 -15.99 10.73
N GLY A 317 -7.69 -16.58 11.92
CA GLY A 317 -8.21 -17.92 12.22
C GLY A 317 -7.52 -19.00 11.40
N ILE A 318 -8.31 -19.89 10.79
CA ILE A 318 -7.80 -21.02 9.99
C ILE A 318 -6.97 -20.61 8.78
N LEU A 319 -7.16 -19.40 8.23
CA LEU A 319 -6.33 -18.88 7.15
C LEU A 319 -4.86 -18.76 7.55
N GLU A 320 -4.55 -18.49 8.82
CA GLU A 320 -3.16 -18.44 9.28
C GLU A 320 -2.52 -19.83 9.36
N VAL A 321 -3.32 -20.87 9.56
CA VAL A 321 -2.85 -22.27 9.55
C VAL A 321 -2.52 -22.71 8.13
N LEU A 322 -3.34 -22.32 7.15
CA LEU A 322 -3.04 -22.52 5.72
C LEU A 322 -1.85 -21.67 5.28
N LEU A 323 -1.81 -20.39 5.65
CA LEU A 323 -0.73 -19.47 5.29
C LEU A 323 0.59 -19.74 6.03
N ALA A 324 0.59 -20.57 7.07
CA ALA A 324 1.82 -21.10 7.67
C ALA A 324 2.51 -22.11 6.74
N ASP A 325 1.77 -22.86 5.92
CA ASP A 325 2.35 -23.87 5.03
C ASP A 325 3.11 -23.24 3.86
N GLU A 326 4.45 -23.36 3.87
CA GLU A 326 5.34 -22.87 2.79
C GLU A 326 5.12 -23.56 1.44
N ARG A 327 4.33 -24.64 1.40
CA ARG A 327 3.90 -25.32 0.17
C ARG A 327 2.64 -24.71 -0.45
N ILE A 328 1.84 -23.94 0.28
CA ILE A 328 0.64 -23.28 -0.27
C ILE A 328 1.03 -21.96 -0.98
N GLN A 329 0.67 -21.85 -2.26
CA GLN A 329 0.95 -20.69 -3.12
C GLN A 329 -0.22 -19.71 -3.17
N ASP A 330 -1.40 -20.21 -3.51
CA ASP A 330 -2.65 -19.44 -3.57
C ASP A 330 -3.73 -20.14 -2.71
N ILE A 331 -4.66 -19.39 -2.14
CA ILE A 331 -5.84 -19.87 -1.42
C ILE A 331 -7.07 -19.22 -2.06
N TYR A 332 -8.02 -20.03 -2.50
CA TYR A 332 -9.26 -19.60 -3.12
C TYR A 332 -10.45 -19.97 -2.23
N ILE A 333 -11.26 -18.97 -1.88
CA ILE A 333 -12.51 -19.13 -1.15
C ILE A 333 -13.60 -18.62 -2.09
N ASN A 334 -14.29 -19.55 -2.74
CA ASN A 334 -15.34 -19.22 -3.71
C ASN A 334 -16.68 -18.99 -3.00
N SER A 335 -17.58 -18.27 -3.67
CA SER A 335 -19.01 -18.37 -3.36
C SER A 335 -19.62 -19.63 -4.00
N PRO A 336 -20.71 -20.19 -3.43
CA PRO A 336 -21.44 -19.72 -2.25
C PRO A 336 -20.78 -20.22 -0.95
N ILE A 337 -20.36 -19.27 -0.12
CA ILE A 337 -19.67 -19.57 1.14
C ILE A 337 -20.60 -20.31 2.10
N GLY A 338 -20.09 -21.38 2.69
CA GLY A 338 -20.83 -22.35 3.49
C GLY A 338 -21.26 -23.61 2.71
N LEU A 339 -21.16 -23.61 1.39
CA LEU A 339 -21.44 -24.79 0.55
C LEU A 339 -20.16 -25.32 -0.11
N THR A 340 -19.28 -24.42 -0.57
CA THR A 340 -17.96 -24.79 -1.10
C THR A 340 -16.88 -24.84 -0.02
N PRO A 341 -15.96 -25.83 -0.04
CA PRO A 341 -14.77 -25.82 0.79
C PRO A 341 -13.76 -24.75 0.36
N ILE A 342 -12.74 -24.49 1.17
CA ILE A 342 -11.56 -23.73 0.75
C ILE A 342 -10.79 -24.58 -0.27
N PHE A 343 -10.35 -23.96 -1.36
CA PHE A 343 -9.40 -24.56 -2.30
C PHE A 343 -8.02 -23.96 -2.08
N VAL A 344 -6.97 -24.79 -2.16
CA VAL A 344 -5.59 -24.32 -1.99
C VAL A 344 -4.75 -24.78 -3.18
N GLN A 345 -4.02 -23.87 -3.80
CA GLN A 345 -3.00 -24.18 -4.81
C GLN A 345 -1.73 -24.59 -4.06
N HIS A 346 -1.65 -25.88 -3.75
CA HIS A 346 -0.47 -26.52 -3.21
C HIS A 346 0.62 -26.62 -4.29
N SER A 347 1.89 -26.41 -3.92
CA SER A 347 3.04 -26.50 -4.81
C SER A 347 3.10 -27.86 -5.49
N ASP A 348 2.98 -28.91 -4.69
CA ASP A 348 3.02 -30.28 -5.15
C ASP A 348 1.63 -30.71 -5.68
N TYR A 349 0.54 -30.66 -4.89
CA TYR A 349 -0.74 -31.33 -5.20
C TYR A 349 -1.75 -30.52 -6.03
N GLU A 350 -1.31 -29.43 -6.65
CA GLU A 350 -2.15 -28.48 -7.39
C GLU A 350 -3.26 -27.84 -6.54
N GLU A 351 -4.38 -27.48 -7.17
CA GLU A 351 -5.62 -27.08 -6.52
C GLU A 351 -6.24 -28.27 -5.77
N CYS A 352 -6.00 -28.32 -4.47
CA CYS A 352 -6.64 -29.28 -3.58
C CYS A 352 -7.98 -28.75 -3.07
N GLU A 353 -8.96 -29.64 -2.97
CA GLU A 353 -10.14 -29.45 -2.11
C GLU A 353 -9.68 -29.65 -0.65
N THR A 354 -9.88 -28.68 0.24
CA THR A 354 -9.52 -28.87 1.65
C THR A 354 -10.64 -29.55 2.44
N ASN A 355 -10.31 -30.10 3.61
CA ASN A 355 -11.30 -30.54 4.60
C ASN A 355 -12.02 -29.37 5.33
N LEU A 356 -11.79 -28.12 4.92
CA LEU A 356 -12.27 -26.89 5.54
C LEU A 356 -13.44 -26.32 4.76
N ILE A 357 -14.59 -26.14 5.40
CA ILE A 357 -15.74 -25.42 4.84
C ILE A 357 -15.90 -24.11 5.62
N PRO A 358 -15.57 -22.95 5.04
CA PRO A 358 -15.75 -21.66 5.69
C PRO A 358 -17.23 -21.36 5.82
N THR A 359 -17.66 -20.78 6.93
CA THR A 359 -19.04 -20.29 7.06
C THR A 359 -19.13 -18.83 6.63
N ARG A 360 -20.36 -18.29 6.59
CA ARG A 360 -20.56 -16.87 6.24
C ARG A 360 -19.93 -15.96 7.29
N GLU A 361 -19.96 -16.36 8.55
CA GLU A 361 -19.31 -15.67 9.66
C GLU A 361 -17.78 -15.62 9.52
N ASP A 362 -17.13 -16.71 9.06
CA ASP A 362 -15.69 -16.67 8.71
C ASP A 362 -15.41 -15.61 7.64
N ALA A 363 -16.18 -15.64 6.55
CA ALA A 363 -15.98 -14.76 5.41
C ALA A 363 -16.26 -13.30 5.75
N GLU A 364 -17.29 -13.02 6.54
CA GLU A 364 -17.59 -11.68 7.04
C GLU A 364 -16.51 -11.21 8.03
N ALA A 365 -15.98 -12.09 8.88
CA ALA A 365 -14.86 -11.78 9.76
C ALA A 365 -13.57 -11.51 8.96
N TRP A 366 -13.26 -12.30 7.93
CA TRP A 366 -12.12 -12.07 7.03
C TRP A 366 -12.28 -10.80 6.22
N ALA A 367 -13.41 -10.58 5.55
CA ALA A 367 -13.72 -9.33 4.86
C ALA A 367 -13.59 -8.13 5.80
N THR A 368 -14.04 -8.24 7.05
CA THR A 368 -13.91 -7.18 8.06
C THR A 368 -12.45 -6.95 8.45
N ARG A 369 -11.69 -8.01 8.75
CA ARG A 369 -10.25 -7.92 9.07
C ARG A 369 -9.44 -7.38 7.89
N PHE A 370 -9.68 -7.82 6.66
CA PHE A 370 -9.02 -7.31 5.45
C PHE A 370 -9.37 -5.83 5.17
N ARG A 371 -10.63 -5.42 5.35
CA ARG A 371 -11.01 -3.99 5.31
C ARG A 371 -10.27 -3.16 6.37
N MET A 372 -10.17 -3.67 7.60
CA MET A 372 -9.47 -2.98 8.71
C MET A 372 -7.96 -2.90 8.49
N TYR A 373 -7.35 -3.95 7.95
CA TYR A 373 -5.92 -4.00 7.64
C TYR A 373 -5.57 -3.04 6.50
N SER A 374 -6.24 -3.21 5.35
CA SER A 374 -5.99 -2.43 4.12
C SER A 374 -6.34 -0.95 4.22
N GLY A 375 -7.29 -0.57 5.09
CA GLY A 375 -7.90 0.76 5.05
C GLY A 375 -8.78 0.99 3.82
N ARG A 376 -9.20 -0.06 3.12
CA ARG A 376 -10.02 0.03 1.91
C ARG A 376 -11.38 -0.62 2.15
N PRO A 377 -12.48 -0.03 1.67
CA PRO A 377 -13.80 -0.62 1.81
C PRO A 377 -13.97 -1.82 0.88
N LEU A 378 -14.93 -2.67 1.25
CA LEU A 378 -15.39 -3.82 0.50
C LEU A 378 -16.88 -3.92 0.79
N ASP A 379 -17.69 -3.49 -0.16
CA ASP A 379 -19.16 -3.35 -0.06
C ASP A 379 -19.77 -3.42 -1.47
N GLU A 380 -21.05 -3.08 -1.63
CA GLU A 380 -21.73 -3.18 -2.94
C GLU A 380 -21.24 -2.13 -3.95
N ALA A 381 -20.84 -0.94 -3.48
CA ALA A 381 -20.34 0.16 -4.29
C ALA A 381 -18.83 0.04 -4.58
N ASN A 382 -18.11 -0.71 -3.75
CA ASN A 382 -16.69 -1.04 -3.88
C ASN A 382 -16.53 -2.57 -3.86
N PRO A 383 -16.94 -3.28 -4.93
CA PRO A 383 -17.06 -4.73 -4.90
C PRO A 383 -15.73 -5.48 -5.10
N VAL A 384 -14.60 -4.77 -5.09
CA VAL A 384 -13.24 -5.34 -5.13
C VAL A 384 -12.37 -4.66 -4.07
N LEU A 385 -11.68 -5.47 -3.29
CA LEU A 385 -10.62 -5.07 -2.36
C LEU A 385 -9.33 -5.80 -2.75
N ASP A 386 -8.32 -5.05 -3.17
CA ASP A 386 -6.96 -5.55 -3.42
C ASP A 386 -6.01 -4.91 -2.41
N THR A 387 -5.27 -5.73 -1.66
CA THR A 387 -4.38 -5.30 -0.57
C THR A 387 -3.22 -6.28 -0.37
N GLU A 388 -2.10 -5.81 0.16
CA GLU A 388 -1.10 -6.68 0.77
C GLU A 388 -1.35 -6.81 2.28
N LEU A 389 -0.94 -7.95 2.83
CA LEU A 389 -0.94 -8.30 4.24
C LEU A 389 0.46 -8.76 4.64
N VAL A 390 0.97 -8.26 5.76
CA VAL A 390 2.07 -8.88 6.50
C VAL A 390 1.48 -9.90 7.46
N ILE A 391 2.01 -11.12 7.44
CA ILE A 391 1.55 -12.27 8.22
C ILE A 391 2.76 -12.95 8.89
N PRO A 392 2.58 -13.71 9.98
CA PRO A 392 3.65 -14.54 10.52
C PRO A 392 4.14 -15.52 9.46
N GLY A 393 5.43 -15.45 9.08
CA GLY A 393 6.03 -16.27 8.02
C GLY A 393 5.87 -15.71 6.60
N GLY A 394 5.58 -14.42 6.42
CA GLY A 394 5.82 -13.74 5.14
C GLY A 394 4.84 -12.62 4.81
N ARG A 395 4.61 -12.43 3.50
CA ARG A 395 3.62 -11.48 2.97
C ARG A 395 2.61 -12.22 2.10
N ALA A 396 1.39 -11.73 2.02
CA ALA A 396 0.36 -12.26 1.12
C ALA A 396 -0.43 -11.12 0.49
N ARG A 397 -0.73 -11.22 -0.80
CA ARG A 397 -1.67 -10.31 -1.48
C ARG A 397 -3.06 -10.92 -1.42
N VAL A 398 -4.06 -10.12 -1.09
CA VAL A 398 -5.46 -10.54 -0.99
C VAL A 398 -6.30 -9.71 -1.95
N CYS A 399 -6.97 -10.41 -2.85
CA CYS A 399 -8.11 -9.91 -3.60
C CYS A 399 -9.39 -10.47 -2.96
N ALA A 400 -10.33 -9.62 -2.61
CA ALA A 400 -11.65 -9.99 -2.12
C ALA A 400 -12.73 -9.31 -2.95
N ILE A 401 -13.82 -10.01 -3.26
CA ILE A 401 -14.93 -9.48 -4.06
C ILE A 401 -16.29 -9.68 -3.36
N THR A 402 -17.25 -8.79 -3.63
CA THR A 402 -18.61 -8.84 -3.06
C THR A 402 -19.66 -9.29 -4.07
N ARG A 403 -20.92 -9.35 -3.60
CA ARG A 403 -22.07 -9.84 -4.36
C ARG A 403 -22.28 -9.16 -5.72
N THR A 404 -21.88 -7.90 -5.86
CA THR A 404 -22.01 -7.13 -7.10
C THR A 404 -21.17 -7.70 -8.25
N LEU A 405 -20.11 -8.47 -7.97
CA LEU A 405 -19.26 -9.13 -8.96
C LEU A 405 -19.31 -10.67 -8.87
N SER A 406 -19.68 -11.21 -7.71
CA SER A 406 -19.86 -12.64 -7.46
C SER A 406 -21.30 -12.85 -6.99
N PRO A 407 -22.28 -13.16 -7.88
CA PRO A 407 -23.72 -13.07 -7.60
C PRO A 407 -24.22 -13.78 -6.33
N GLU A 408 -23.49 -14.79 -5.88
CA GLU A 408 -23.80 -15.64 -4.74
C GLU A 408 -23.20 -15.16 -3.40
N GLY A 409 -22.34 -14.13 -3.40
CA GLY A 409 -21.81 -13.51 -2.18
C GLY A 409 -20.32 -13.14 -2.23
N LEU A 410 -19.67 -13.16 -1.07
CA LEU A 410 -18.24 -12.91 -0.93
C LEU A 410 -17.40 -14.00 -1.61
N ALA A 411 -16.25 -13.62 -2.15
CA ALA A 411 -15.20 -14.57 -2.54
C ALA A 411 -13.80 -13.94 -2.33
N PHE A 412 -12.78 -14.76 -2.15
CA PHE A 412 -11.41 -14.34 -1.86
C PHE A 412 -10.39 -15.15 -2.67
N ALA A 413 -9.35 -14.47 -3.15
CA ALA A 413 -8.15 -15.05 -3.72
C ALA A 413 -6.94 -14.46 -2.98
N ILE A 414 -6.20 -15.31 -2.27
CA ILE A 414 -5.06 -14.94 -1.43
C ILE A 414 -3.80 -15.57 -2.02
N ARG A 415 -2.81 -14.77 -2.41
CA ARG A 415 -1.54 -15.21 -2.99
C ARG A 415 -0.40 -14.98 -2.01
N ARG A 416 0.27 -16.05 -1.56
CA ARG A 416 1.43 -15.95 -0.67
C ARG A 416 2.67 -15.52 -1.45
N HIS A 417 3.36 -14.50 -0.96
CA HIS A 417 4.70 -14.15 -1.39
C HIS A 417 5.72 -14.96 -0.59
N ARG A 418 6.66 -15.59 -1.27
CA ARG A 418 7.68 -16.42 -0.61
C ARG A 418 8.74 -15.53 0.04
N GLU A 419 9.01 -15.79 1.32
CA GLU A 419 9.97 -15.01 2.12
C GLU A 419 11.44 -15.31 1.75
N ARG A 420 11.70 -16.53 1.27
CA ARG A 420 13.00 -16.96 0.73
C ARG A 420 12.94 -17.06 -0.80
N PRO A 421 13.99 -16.66 -1.53
CA PRO A 421 14.04 -16.82 -2.97
C PRO A 421 13.97 -18.31 -3.35
N TRP A 422 13.42 -18.60 -4.52
CA TRP A 422 13.46 -19.94 -5.10
C TRP A 422 14.90 -20.30 -5.50
N THR A 423 15.25 -21.58 -5.48
CA THR A 423 16.56 -22.13 -5.92
C THR A 423 16.33 -23.35 -6.81
N PHE A 424 17.31 -23.77 -7.61
CA PHE A 424 17.15 -24.98 -8.43
C PHE A 424 16.95 -26.26 -7.59
N PRO A 425 17.69 -26.51 -6.48
CA PRO A 425 17.38 -27.61 -5.58
C PRO A 425 15.94 -27.58 -5.03
N LEU A 426 15.36 -26.40 -4.84
CA LEU A 426 14.00 -26.27 -4.36
C LEU A 426 12.96 -26.50 -5.48
N PHE A 427 13.27 -26.15 -6.73
CA PHE A 427 12.46 -26.51 -7.89
C PHE A 427 12.52 -28.01 -8.22
N MET A 428 13.72 -28.63 -8.18
CA MET A 428 13.89 -30.09 -8.27
C MET A 428 13.09 -30.82 -7.21
N ARG A 429 13.09 -30.31 -5.97
CA ARG A 429 12.35 -30.90 -4.86
C ARG A 429 10.83 -30.86 -5.07
N VAL A 430 10.29 -29.82 -5.70
CA VAL A 430 8.86 -29.74 -6.10
C VAL A 430 8.60 -30.29 -7.51
N LYS A 431 9.58 -31.01 -8.09
CA LYS A 431 9.56 -31.71 -9.39
C LYS A 431 9.36 -30.86 -10.66
N MET A 432 9.05 -29.56 -10.55
CA MET A 432 8.88 -28.62 -11.67
C MET A 432 9.94 -28.75 -12.78
N PHE A 433 11.14 -29.20 -12.43
CA PHE A 433 12.05 -29.86 -13.36
C PHE A 433 12.91 -30.91 -12.64
N ASP A 434 13.45 -31.88 -13.37
CA ASP A 434 14.28 -32.96 -12.82
C ASP A 434 15.77 -32.55 -12.68
N PRO A 435 16.64 -33.38 -12.06
CA PRO A 435 18.06 -33.08 -11.95
C PRO A 435 18.80 -33.01 -13.29
N LEU A 436 18.29 -33.66 -14.35
CA LEU A 436 18.85 -33.55 -15.69
C LEU A 436 18.59 -32.15 -16.25
N PHE A 437 17.36 -31.64 -16.18
CA PHE A 437 17.02 -30.28 -16.58
C PHE A 437 17.64 -29.24 -15.64
N ALA A 438 17.76 -29.50 -14.33
CA ALA A 438 18.46 -28.60 -13.42
C ALA A 438 19.95 -28.50 -13.77
N GLY A 439 20.62 -29.64 -13.96
CA GLY A 439 22.02 -29.70 -14.39
C GLY A 439 22.23 -29.10 -15.77
N LEU A 440 21.33 -29.38 -16.72
CA LEU A 440 21.30 -28.77 -18.04
C LEU A 440 21.08 -27.26 -17.96
N MET A 441 20.17 -26.77 -17.11
CA MET A 441 19.91 -25.35 -16.90
C MET A 441 21.09 -24.67 -16.22
N SER A 442 21.71 -25.27 -15.20
CA SER A 442 22.91 -24.69 -14.57
C SER A 442 24.09 -24.71 -15.55
N PHE A 443 24.21 -25.73 -16.41
CA PHE A 443 25.18 -25.77 -17.52
C PHE A 443 24.87 -24.74 -18.62
N ILE A 444 23.60 -24.47 -18.91
CA ILE A 444 23.14 -23.41 -19.83
C ILE A 444 23.39 -22.02 -19.21
N ILE A 445 23.25 -21.86 -17.90
CA ILE A 445 23.54 -20.61 -17.17
C ILE A 445 25.06 -20.36 -17.09
N ASP A 446 25.85 -21.36 -16.70
CA ASP A 446 27.31 -21.29 -16.61
C ASP A 446 27.96 -21.17 -18.00
N GLY A 447 27.39 -21.88 -18.99
CA GLY A 447 27.69 -21.75 -20.41
C GLY A 447 27.12 -20.51 -21.10
N GLY A 448 26.66 -19.52 -20.32
CA GLY A 448 26.38 -18.16 -20.79
C GLY A 448 25.23 -18.02 -21.79
N ARG A 449 24.23 -18.90 -21.74
CA ARG A 449 23.17 -18.98 -22.76
C ARG A 449 22.04 -17.98 -22.58
N CYS A 450 21.29 -17.81 -23.66
CA CYS A 450 20.19 -16.87 -23.75
C CYS A 450 18.85 -17.56 -23.50
N VAL A 451 18.22 -17.26 -22.36
CA VAL A 451 17.05 -17.99 -21.85
C VAL A 451 15.83 -17.08 -21.72
N LEU A 452 14.73 -17.42 -22.38
CA LEU A 452 13.45 -16.76 -22.16
C LEU A 452 12.50 -17.61 -21.34
N ILE A 453 11.91 -17.00 -20.32
CA ILE A 453 10.98 -17.68 -19.41
C ILE A 453 9.57 -17.18 -19.72
N ALA A 454 8.74 -18.05 -20.28
CA ALA A 454 7.37 -17.73 -20.66
C ALA A 454 6.32 -18.50 -19.84
N GLY A 455 5.05 -18.20 -20.07
CA GLY A 455 3.91 -18.79 -19.37
C GLY A 455 2.79 -17.78 -19.04
N GLY A 456 1.64 -18.31 -18.62
CA GLY A 456 0.47 -17.54 -18.19
C GLY A 456 0.71 -16.65 -16.95
N ARG A 457 -0.29 -15.86 -16.55
CA ARG A 457 -0.21 -15.10 -15.28
C ARG A 457 -0.11 -16.06 -14.10
N GLY A 458 0.77 -15.75 -13.15
CA GLY A 458 0.98 -16.57 -11.95
C GLY A 458 1.82 -17.84 -12.12
N SER A 459 2.24 -18.22 -13.34
CA SER A 459 2.93 -19.49 -13.65
C SER A 459 4.39 -19.62 -13.15
N GLY A 460 4.80 -18.82 -12.16
CA GLY A 460 6.13 -18.93 -11.54
C GLY A 460 7.28 -18.26 -12.31
N LYS A 461 7.07 -17.67 -13.49
CA LYS A 461 8.16 -17.07 -14.32
C LYS A 461 9.18 -16.23 -13.55
N THR A 462 8.73 -15.19 -12.85
CA THR A 462 9.61 -14.26 -12.12
C THR A 462 10.30 -14.96 -10.93
N SER A 463 9.68 -16.00 -10.37
CA SER A 463 10.27 -16.86 -9.35
C SER A 463 11.35 -17.77 -9.93
N PHE A 464 11.13 -18.37 -11.10
CA PHE A 464 12.15 -19.16 -11.81
C PHE A 464 13.32 -18.27 -12.24
N LEU A 465 13.06 -17.09 -12.81
CA LEU A 465 14.09 -16.10 -13.14
C LEU A 465 14.91 -15.72 -11.90
N SER A 466 14.25 -15.44 -10.77
CA SER A 466 14.92 -15.11 -9.51
C SER A 466 15.76 -16.27 -8.95
N SER A 467 15.43 -17.53 -9.31
CA SER A 467 16.23 -18.70 -8.91
C SER A 467 17.46 -18.91 -9.79
N MET A 468 17.35 -18.63 -11.09
CA MET A 468 18.50 -18.68 -12.01
C MET A 468 19.61 -17.73 -11.56
N ILE A 469 19.24 -16.60 -10.93
CA ILE A 469 20.21 -15.66 -10.34
C ILE A 469 21.14 -16.33 -9.31
N LEU A 470 20.65 -17.34 -8.59
CA LEU A 470 21.39 -18.04 -7.54
C LEU A 470 22.27 -19.19 -8.07
N GLU A 471 22.15 -19.53 -9.35
CA GLU A 471 23.02 -20.48 -10.05
C GLU A 471 24.20 -19.76 -10.74
N ILE A 472 24.11 -18.43 -10.91
CA ILE A 472 25.22 -17.60 -11.40
C ILE A 472 26.36 -17.65 -10.39
N MET A 473 27.59 -17.95 -10.84
CA MET A 473 28.76 -17.84 -9.97
C MET A 473 28.90 -16.40 -9.43
N LYS A 474 29.03 -16.24 -8.10
CA LYS A 474 29.09 -14.92 -7.43
C LYS A 474 30.17 -13.94 -7.92
N LYS A 475 31.16 -14.43 -8.70
CA LYS A 475 32.17 -13.62 -9.40
C LYS A 475 31.55 -12.71 -10.46
N PHE A 476 30.46 -13.14 -11.11
CA PHE A 476 29.79 -12.38 -12.15
C PHE A 476 28.94 -11.26 -11.56
N ARG A 477 28.87 -10.15 -12.28
CA ARG A 477 28.01 -9.01 -11.95
C ARG A 477 26.59 -9.28 -12.48
N VAL A 478 25.56 -9.02 -11.68
CA VAL A 478 24.15 -9.22 -12.06
C VAL A 478 23.42 -7.88 -12.15
N VAL A 479 22.57 -7.69 -13.16
CA VAL A 479 21.96 -6.39 -13.51
C VAL A 479 20.43 -6.49 -13.71
N VAL A 480 19.64 -5.57 -13.13
CA VAL A 480 18.14 -5.60 -12.99
C VAL A 480 17.48 -4.21 -13.29
N LEU A 481 16.22 -4.06 -13.77
CA LEU A 481 15.65 -2.76 -14.29
C LEU A 481 14.22 -2.30 -13.76
N GLU A 482 13.99 -1.02 -13.29
CA GLU A 482 12.72 -0.34 -12.75
C GLU A 482 12.38 1.17 -13.20
N ASP A 483 11.73 2.14 -12.45
CA ASP A 483 11.13 3.48 -12.96
C ASP A 483 11.29 4.85 -12.11
N SER A 484 11.12 6.13 -12.63
CA SER A 484 11.52 7.50 -12.04
C SER A 484 10.70 8.83 -12.41
N VAL A 485 11.14 10.09 -12.04
CA VAL A 485 10.42 11.45 -12.11
C VAL A 485 11.08 12.60 -12.93
N THR A 486 10.46 13.75 -13.26
CA THR A 486 11.03 14.82 -14.16
C THR A 486 11.90 15.92 -13.50
N GLY A 487 12.79 16.57 -14.30
CA GLY A 487 13.86 17.45 -13.80
C GLY A 487 13.64 18.96 -13.73
N ASP A 488 12.68 19.51 -14.47
CA ASP A 488 12.34 20.93 -14.42
C ASP A 488 11.62 21.32 -13.12
N THR A 489 11.08 20.33 -12.43
CA THR A 489 10.50 20.34 -11.09
C THR A 489 11.37 21.12 -10.08
N GLU A 490 10.77 22.10 -9.40
CA GLU A 490 11.43 22.82 -8.30
C GLU A 490 11.27 22.11 -6.96
N ILE A 491 12.36 22.06 -6.19
CA ILE A 491 12.44 21.49 -4.84
C ILE A 491 13.11 22.46 -3.87
N LEU A 492 12.65 22.42 -2.62
CA LEU A 492 13.21 23.18 -1.51
C LEU A 492 14.05 22.24 -0.66
N ILE A 493 15.37 22.41 -0.72
CA ILE A 493 16.34 21.58 0.01
C ILE A 493 16.91 22.32 1.20
N ARG A 494 17.41 21.58 2.19
CA ARG A 494 18.30 22.09 3.21
C ARG A 494 19.69 21.50 3.02
N LYS A 495 20.68 22.35 2.82
CA LYS A 495 22.08 21.99 2.57
C LYS A 495 22.93 22.56 3.68
N ASN A 496 23.66 21.70 4.42
CA ASN A 496 24.48 22.11 5.57
C ASN A 496 23.72 23.03 6.55
N GLY A 497 22.46 22.70 6.84
CA GLY A 497 21.60 23.47 7.77
C GLY A 497 20.89 24.69 7.18
N ILE A 498 21.21 25.12 5.95
CA ILE A 498 20.66 26.32 5.29
C ILE A 498 19.69 25.92 4.16
N PHE A 499 18.54 26.58 4.06
CA PHE A 499 17.57 26.31 3.00
C PHE A 499 17.90 26.96 1.65
N GLU A 500 17.75 26.22 0.56
CA GLU A 500 17.94 26.69 -0.81
C GLU A 500 16.83 26.14 -1.72
N LYS A 501 16.25 27.00 -2.57
CA LYS A 501 15.34 26.58 -3.63
C LYS A 501 16.14 26.32 -4.91
N VAL A 502 16.00 25.13 -5.48
CA VAL A 502 16.71 24.64 -6.67
C VAL A 502 15.76 23.87 -7.58
N LYS A 503 16.11 23.68 -8.85
CA LYS A 503 15.49 22.63 -9.65
C LYS A 503 16.11 21.28 -9.32
N VAL A 504 15.32 20.22 -9.41
CA VAL A 504 15.79 18.83 -9.23
C VAL A 504 16.92 18.53 -10.20
N GLY A 505 16.78 18.93 -11.47
CA GLY A 505 17.82 18.77 -12.48
C GLY A 505 19.11 19.51 -12.12
N GLU A 506 19.06 20.83 -12.07
CA GLU A 506 20.20 21.70 -11.72
C GLU A 506 20.94 21.29 -10.43
N LEU A 507 20.22 20.70 -9.46
CA LEU A 507 20.82 20.14 -8.25
C LEU A 507 21.61 18.87 -8.52
N ILE A 508 20.97 17.87 -9.12
CA ILE A 508 21.56 16.54 -9.32
C ILE A 508 22.68 16.61 -10.37
N ASP A 509 22.48 17.37 -11.44
CA ASP A 509 23.50 17.70 -12.45
C ASP A 509 24.78 18.21 -11.79
N ARG A 510 24.65 19.27 -10.99
CA ARG A 510 25.77 19.91 -10.27
C ARG A 510 26.45 18.97 -9.28
N LEU A 511 25.69 18.12 -8.60
CA LEU A 511 26.25 17.16 -7.63
C LEU A 511 27.09 16.11 -8.34
N ILE A 512 26.56 15.57 -9.44
CA ILE A 512 27.21 14.56 -10.28
C ILE A 512 28.48 15.12 -10.93
N GLU A 513 28.41 16.32 -11.53
CA GLU A 513 29.55 16.99 -12.15
C GLU A 513 30.66 17.33 -11.14
N ARG A 514 30.30 17.62 -9.89
CA ARG A 514 31.26 18.03 -8.85
C ARG A 514 31.91 16.87 -8.10
N TYR A 515 31.13 15.85 -7.73
CA TYR A 515 31.57 14.75 -6.87
C TYR A 515 31.85 13.46 -7.64
N GLY A 516 31.64 13.48 -8.97
CA GLY A 516 31.61 12.30 -9.81
C GLY A 516 30.31 11.52 -9.63
N CYS A 517 29.96 10.73 -10.64
CA CYS A 517 28.89 9.75 -10.56
C CYS A 517 29.43 8.39 -10.97
N ARG A 518 28.71 7.34 -10.56
CA ARG A 518 28.76 6.07 -11.26
C ARG A 518 27.78 6.18 -12.42
N ILE A 519 28.31 6.18 -13.63
CA ILE A 519 27.49 6.01 -14.83
C ILE A 519 27.24 4.52 -14.98
N ILE A 520 25.98 4.11 -14.85
CA ILE A 520 25.54 2.73 -15.06
C ILE A 520 24.33 2.81 -15.97
N ASP A 521 24.47 2.32 -17.21
CA ASP A 521 23.44 2.28 -18.25
C ASP A 521 22.73 3.62 -18.46
N GLY A 522 23.49 4.62 -18.92
CA GLY A 522 23.02 5.98 -19.23
C GLY A 522 22.44 6.76 -18.04
N ARG A 523 22.39 6.12 -16.87
CA ARG A 523 21.99 6.71 -15.61
C ARG A 523 23.22 7.05 -14.81
N GLU A 524 23.28 8.30 -14.44
CA GLU A 524 24.35 8.87 -13.65
C GLU A 524 23.87 8.89 -12.19
N ILE A 525 24.48 8.06 -11.35
CA ILE A 525 24.08 7.84 -9.95
C ILE A 525 25.18 8.34 -9.02
N LEU A 526 24.80 9.16 -8.05
CA LEU A 526 25.63 9.54 -6.91
C LEU A 526 25.14 8.79 -5.67
N ASP A 527 25.82 7.69 -5.32
CA ASP A 527 25.53 6.83 -4.16
C ASP A 527 25.92 7.45 -2.80
N SER A 528 25.98 8.76 -2.72
CA SER A 528 26.40 9.47 -1.51
C SER A 528 25.72 10.83 -1.40
N ASN A 529 25.74 11.39 -0.19
CA ASN A 529 25.21 12.72 0.07
C ASN A 529 26.30 13.64 0.65
N PRO A 530 27.24 14.10 -0.21
CA PRO A 530 28.43 14.85 0.21
C PRO A 530 28.11 16.29 0.63
N GLU A 531 27.02 16.88 0.14
CA GLU A 531 26.56 18.23 0.53
C GLU A 531 25.56 18.21 1.71
N ASN A 532 25.37 17.06 2.36
CA ASN A 532 24.44 16.82 3.46
C ASN A 532 23.04 17.45 3.21
N ILE A 533 22.44 17.06 2.09
CA ILE A 533 21.15 17.53 1.60
C ILE A 533 20.01 16.80 2.30
N GLU A 534 19.10 17.57 2.87
CA GLU A 534 17.82 17.13 3.41
C GLU A 534 16.68 17.67 2.53
N VAL A 535 15.64 16.88 2.35
CA VAL A 535 14.39 17.25 1.66
C VAL A 535 13.22 17.21 2.62
N PHE A 536 12.19 18.00 2.35
CA PHE A 536 10.92 17.87 3.09
C PHE A 536 10.22 16.56 2.68
N SER A 537 9.74 15.82 3.67
CA SER A 537 9.07 14.53 3.54
C SER A 537 7.89 14.43 4.50
N LEU A 538 6.90 13.61 4.17
CA LEU A 538 5.75 13.30 5.01
C LEU A 538 6.04 12.08 5.88
N ASP A 539 5.89 12.21 7.20
CA ASP A 539 6.03 11.09 8.14
C ASP A 539 4.74 10.25 8.23
N SER A 540 4.81 9.12 8.96
CA SER A 540 3.66 8.25 9.23
C SER A 540 2.56 8.90 10.09
N THR A 541 2.82 10.07 10.70
CA THR A 541 1.84 10.86 11.47
C THR A 541 1.21 12.00 10.66
N ASN A 542 1.48 12.05 9.34
CA ASN A 542 1.04 13.09 8.41
C ASN A 542 1.59 14.49 8.71
N LYS A 543 2.78 14.58 9.32
CA LYS A 543 3.54 15.81 9.55
C LYS A 543 4.67 15.93 8.53
N ILE A 544 5.08 17.17 8.30
CA ILE A 544 6.20 17.47 7.40
C ILE A 544 7.47 17.61 8.22
N GLU A 545 8.45 16.76 7.94
CA GLU A 545 9.78 16.76 8.54
C GLU A 545 10.86 16.85 7.46
N LEU A 546 12.11 17.00 7.89
CA LEU A 546 13.28 16.93 7.00
C LEU A 546 13.87 15.53 7.04
N ARG A 547 14.17 14.95 5.89
CA ARG A 547 14.86 13.67 5.75
C ARG A 547 16.09 13.82 4.88
N ARG A 548 17.20 13.22 5.32
CA ARG A 548 18.45 13.17 4.58
C ARG A 548 18.29 12.24 3.35
N VAL A 549 18.68 12.73 2.18
CA VAL A 549 18.73 11.93 0.95
C VAL A 549 19.89 10.94 1.03
N SER A 550 19.72 9.69 0.60
CA SER A 550 20.80 8.69 0.57
C SER A 550 21.52 8.64 -0.78
N SER A 551 20.80 8.74 -1.89
CA SER A 551 21.36 8.77 -3.25
C SER A 551 20.56 9.66 -4.20
N PHE A 552 21.25 10.12 -5.24
CA PHE A 552 20.72 10.96 -6.31
C PHE A 552 20.93 10.23 -7.64
N SER A 553 19.99 10.30 -8.56
CA SER A 553 20.22 9.80 -9.92
C SER A 553 19.57 10.68 -10.99
N ARG A 554 20.20 10.74 -12.16
CA ARG A 554 19.61 11.28 -13.40
C ARG A 554 19.79 10.28 -14.52
N HIS A 555 18.77 10.14 -15.36
CA HIS A 555 18.90 9.58 -16.71
C HIS A 555 17.91 10.32 -17.60
N LYS A 556 18.13 10.25 -18.90
CA LYS A 556 17.27 10.84 -19.92
C LYS A 556 15.89 10.05 -19.96
N ALA A 557 14.70 10.61 -20.35
CA ALA A 557 13.39 9.94 -20.67
C ALA A 557 12.32 10.68 -21.57
N LYS A 558 11.66 10.02 -22.58
CA LYS A 558 10.17 10.24 -22.72
C LYS A 558 9.72 9.37 -21.60
N LYS A 559 8.96 9.99 -20.73
CA LYS A 559 7.63 9.48 -20.50
C LYS A 559 6.62 10.43 -21.14
N GLU A 560 5.36 10.03 -21.14
CA GLU A 560 4.27 10.95 -21.38
C GLU A 560 4.07 11.74 -20.09
N ILE A 561 4.21 13.06 -20.17
CA ILE A 561 4.23 13.94 -19.00
C ILE A 561 2.85 14.55 -18.84
N PHE A 562 2.30 14.45 -17.63
CA PHE A 562 1.03 15.05 -17.25
C PHE A 562 1.28 16.27 -16.37
N GLU A 563 0.75 17.44 -16.76
CA GLU A 563 0.62 18.61 -15.89
C GLU A 563 -0.66 18.46 -15.06
N VAL A 564 -0.51 18.33 -13.74
CA VAL A 564 -1.61 18.32 -12.77
C VAL A 564 -1.71 19.71 -12.12
N GLU A 565 -2.72 20.50 -12.49
CA GLU A 565 -3.03 21.80 -11.85
C GLU A 565 -4.10 21.62 -10.76
N THR A 566 -3.85 22.15 -9.56
CA THR A 566 -4.79 22.11 -8.43
C THR A 566 -5.66 23.37 -8.30
N ARG A 567 -6.65 23.34 -7.41
CA ARG A 567 -7.58 24.45 -7.11
C ARG A 567 -6.88 25.67 -6.51
N THR A 568 -5.80 25.49 -5.73
CA THR A 568 -4.95 26.62 -5.28
C THR A 568 -3.95 27.10 -6.32
N GLY A 569 -3.90 26.49 -7.52
CA GLY A 569 -3.01 26.90 -8.60
C GLY A 569 -1.59 26.34 -8.53
N ARG A 570 -1.33 25.36 -7.64
CA ARG A 570 -0.11 24.54 -7.69
C ARG A 570 -0.12 23.71 -8.97
N ARG A 571 1.07 23.37 -9.48
CA ARG A 571 1.26 22.57 -10.68
C ARG A 571 2.45 21.66 -10.50
N ILE A 572 2.29 20.38 -10.78
CA ILE A 572 3.40 19.44 -10.91
C ILE A 572 3.35 18.77 -12.28
N LYS A 573 4.52 18.56 -12.87
CA LYS A 573 4.70 17.68 -14.03
C LYS A 573 5.17 16.33 -13.53
N VAL A 574 4.47 15.27 -13.93
CA VAL A 574 4.75 13.89 -13.49
C VAL A 574 4.48 12.93 -14.65
N THR A 575 5.10 11.75 -14.59
CA THR A 575 4.86 10.69 -15.58
C THR A 575 3.51 10.00 -15.29
N SER A 576 2.93 9.34 -16.30
CA SER A 576 1.67 8.57 -16.19
C SER A 576 1.58 7.67 -14.97
N ASP A 577 2.69 7.05 -14.60
CA ASP A 577 2.79 5.97 -13.63
C ASP A 577 3.38 6.42 -12.29
N HIS A 578 3.85 7.67 -12.20
CA HIS A 578 4.25 8.26 -10.93
C HIS A 578 3.05 8.43 -9.99
N SER A 579 3.28 8.24 -8.69
CA SER A 579 2.24 8.23 -7.67
C SER A 579 2.30 9.48 -6.79
N LEU A 580 1.14 10.12 -6.61
CA LEU A 580 0.90 11.18 -5.64
C LEU A 580 0.07 10.61 -4.47
N PHE A 581 -0.20 11.39 -3.43
CA PHE A 581 -1.01 10.93 -2.30
C PHE A 581 -2.44 11.51 -2.30
N THR A 582 -3.42 10.70 -1.94
CA THR A 582 -4.85 11.05 -1.73
C THR A 582 -5.32 10.59 -0.35
N LEU A 583 -6.51 11.02 0.06
CA LEU A 583 -7.20 10.48 1.23
C LEU A 583 -8.02 9.25 0.80
N GLY A 584 -7.78 8.11 1.46
CA GLY A 584 -8.54 6.88 1.32
C GLY A 584 -9.95 6.98 1.93
N LYS A 585 -10.82 6.03 1.56
CA LYS A 585 -12.21 6.01 2.03
C LYS A 585 -12.37 5.71 3.53
N ASP A 586 -11.31 5.25 4.19
CA ASP A 586 -11.20 5.03 5.64
C ASP A 586 -10.54 6.20 6.40
N GLY A 587 -10.12 7.26 5.70
CA GLY A 587 -9.38 8.38 6.28
C GLY A 587 -7.86 8.19 6.39
N ARG A 588 -7.25 7.11 5.89
CA ARG A 588 -5.78 7.02 5.78
C ARG A 588 -5.28 7.74 4.53
N VAL A 589 -4.00 8.12 4.54
CA VAL A 589 -3.33 8.69 3.36
C VAL A 589 -2.75 7.56 2.53
N ILE A 590 -3.08 7.51 1.23
CA ILE A 590 -2.70 6.41 0.33
C ILE A 590 -2.11 6.95 -0.98
N PRO A 591 -1.20 6.22 -1.64
CA PRO A 591 -0.76 6.57 -2.98
C PRO A 591 -1.87 6.37 -4.03
N ILE A 592 -1.85 7.20 -5.06
CA ILE A 592 -2.71 7.15 -6.24
C ILE A 592 -1.86 7.48 -7.48
N ARG A 593 -1.97 6.67 -8.54
CA ARG A 593 -1.20 6.91 -9.78
C ARG A 593 -1.76 8.11 -10.53
N THR A 594 -0.91 8.83 -11.25
CA THR A 594 -1.31 10.01 -12.03
C THR A 594 -2.43 9.69 -13.03
N ARG A 595 -2.37 8.53 -13.70
CA ARG A 595 -3.44 8.02 -14.59
C ARG A 595 -4.79 7.70 -13.92
N GLU A 596 -4.82 7.53 -12.61
CA GLU A 596 -6.05 7.23 -11.82
C GLU A 596 -6.69 8.51 -11.25
N LEU A 597 -5.97 9.64 -11.27
CA LEU A 597 -6.51 10.94 -10.87
C LEU A 597 -7.59 11.39 -11.84
N LYS A 598 -8.66 11.98 -11.29
CA LYS A 598 -9.73 12.63 -12.06
C LYS A 598 -9.81 14.10 -11.67
N VAL A 599 -10.36 14.93 -12.54
CA VAL A 599 -10.72 16.30 -12.16
C VAL A 599 -11.75 16.23 -11.03
N GLY A 600 -11.46 16.89 -9.91
CA GLY A 600 -12.24 16.80 -8.68
C GLY A 600 -11.65 15.90 -7.59
N SER A 601 -10.69 15.02 -7.90
CA SER A 601 -9.91 14.25 -6.90
C SER A 601 -9.15 15.19 -5.95
N TYR A 602 -8.89 14.77 -4.72
CA TYR A 602 -8.05 15.52 -3.78
C TYR A 602 -6.66 14.90 -3.71
N ILE A 603 -5.61 15.74 -3.68
CA ILE A 603 -4.23 15.32 -3.45
C ILE A 603 -3.61 16.02 -2.24
N ALA A 604 -2.64 15.35 -1.62
CA ALA A 604 -1.91 15.87 -0.47
C ALA A 604 -0.88 16.93 -0.91
N VAL A 605 -0.97 18.12 -0.33
CA VAL A 605 -0.02 19.22 -0.54
C VAL A 605 0.38 19.83 0.82
N PRO A 606 1.55 20.49 0.96
CA PRO A 606 1.99 21.01 2.25
C PRO A 606 1.14 22.22 2.68
N ARG A 607 0.69 22.17 3.93
CA ARG A 607 -0.04 23.24 4.65
C ARG A 607 0.91 24.22 5.35
N ARG A 608 2.10 23.74 5.71
CA ARG A 608 3.23 24.54 6.21
C ARG A 608 4.54 23.99 5.65
N LEU A 609 5.53 24.86 5.46
CA LEU A 609 6.91 24.49 5.16
C LEU A 609 7.82 25.26 6.12
N PRO A 610 8.29 24.65 7.22
CA PRO A 610 8.99 25.37 8.28
C PRO A 610 10.44 25.73 7.88
N LEU A 611 10.60 26.88 7.21
CA LEU A 611 11.91 27.50 6.98
C LEU A 611 12.50 28.04 8.30
N SER A 612 13.26 27.19 8.98
CA SER A 612 14.01 27.53 10.19
C SER A 612 15.48 27.83 9.87
N ASN A 613 15.76 29.07 9.47
CA ASN A 613 17.12 29.60 9.31
C ASN A 613 17.45 30.59 10.45
N PRO A 614 18.74 30.72 10.84
CA PRO A 614 19.20 31.82 11.68
C PRO A 614 19.01 33.19 10.99
N SER A 615 19.14 34.28 11.75
CA SER A 615 19.17 35.64 11.18
C SER A 615 20.39 35.80 10.28
N LEU A 616 20.18 36.24 9.03
CA LEU A 616 21.27 36.62 8.15
C LEU A 616 21.53 38.12 8.31
N ASP A 617 22.41 38.50 9.23
CA ASP A 617 22.52 39.89 9.66
C ASP A 617 23.04 40.85 8.58
N SER A 618 23.94 40.39 7.71
CA SER A 618 24.40 41.18 6.56
C SER A 618 24.90 40.34 5.39
N ILE A 619 24.90 40.92 4.19
CA ILE A 619 25.57 40.37 3.00
C ILE A 619 26.92 41.07 2.83
N ASN A 620 28.00 40.30 2.82
CA ASN A 620 29.35 40.80 2.58
C ASN A 620 29.60 40.99 1.07
N LEU A 621 29.72 42.24 0.65
CA LEU A 621 30.00 42.59 -0.74
C LEU A 621 31.47 42.36 -1.13
N LEU A 622 32.39 42.18 -0.16
CA LEU A 622 33.81 41.95 -0.45
C LEU A 622 34.03 40.59 -1.14
N GLU A 623 33.26 39.57 -0.74
CA GLU A 623 33.26 38.23 -1.34
C GLU A 623 32.79 38.21 -2.81
N LYS A 624 32.07 39.26 -3.26
CA LYS A 624 31.43 39.35 -4.57
C LYS A 624 31.89 40.57 -5.39
N LEU A 625 33.09 41.07 -5.10
CA LEU A 625 33.65 42.26 -5.75
C LEU A 625 33.80 42.11 -7.28
N GLU A 626 34.11 40.91 -7.78
CA GLU A 626 34.24 40.63 -9.22
C GLU A 626 32.94 40.90 -9.98
N GLU A 627 31.79 40.54 -9.40
CA GLU A 627 30.46 40.75 -10.00
C GLU A 627 30.17 42.24 -10.24
N LEU A 628 30.67 43.14 -9.38
CA LEU A 628 30.45 44.59 -9.48
C LEU A 628 31.27 45.28 -10.58
N GLY A 629 32.25 44.57 -11.17
CA GLY A 629 33.14 45.05 -12.22
C GLY A 629 34.18 46.06 -11.72
N ARG A 630 34.47 47.11 -12.51
CA ARG A 630 35.45 48.14 -12.11
C ARG A 630 34.91 48.99 -10.94
N VAL A 631 35.24 48.61 -9.71
CA VAL A 631 34.95 49.32 -8.45
C VAL A 631 36.22 49.46 -7.59
N MET A 632 36.17 50.40 -6.65
CA MET A 632 37.22 50.71 -5.67
C MET A 632 36.73 50.32 -4.27
N VAL A 633 37.60 49.69 -3.48
CA VAL A 633 37.40 49.52 -2.03
C VAL A 633 38.01 50.74 -1.34
N CYS A 634 37.26 51.32 -0.40
CA CYS A 634 37.57 52.54 0.34
C CYS A 634 37.58 52.23 1.83
N GLY A 635 38.53 52.77 2.59
CA GLY A 635 38.63 52.53 4.03
C GLY A 635 39.83 53.24 4.65
N GLU A 636 39.67 53.70 5.89
CA GLU A 636 40.67 54.53 6.59
C GLU A 636 42.01 53.82 6.77
N ASN A 637 41.99 52.52 7.06
CA ASN A 637 43.20 51.70 7.26
C ASN A 637 43.95 51.35 5.96
N LEU A 638 43.38 51.60 4.77
CA LEU A 638 43.98 51.16 3.51
C LEU A 638 45.36 51.78 3.25
N ARG A 639 45.60 53.03 3.67
CA ARG A 639 46.93 53.66 3.56
C ARG A 639 47.99 52.88 4.36
N LYS A 640 47.68 52.51 5.61
CA LYS A 640 48.60 51.74 6.47
C LYS A 640 48.93 50.40 5.82
N VAL A 641 47.91 49.67 5.36
CA VAL A 641 48.08 48.40 4.63
C VAL A 641 48.94 48.54 3.36
N ILE A 642 48.75 49.62 2.57
CA ILE A 642 49.56 49.88 1.36
C ILE A 642 51.02 50.18 1.70
N ASP A 643 51.27 50.95 2.76
CA ASP A 643 52.63 51.32 3.19
C ASP A 643 53.38 50.11 3.79
N GLU A 644 52.71 49.26 4.58
CA GLU A 644 53.26 48.01 5.14
C GLU A 644 53.54 46.95 4.07
N ASN A 645 52.69 46.83 3.05
CA ASN A 645 52.78 45.79 2.02
C ASN A 645 53.33 46.31 0.67
N LYS A 646 54.13 47.38 0.71
CA LYS A 646 54.54 48.19 -0.45
C LYS A 646 55.12 47.41 -1.63
N GLU A 647 55.91 46.36 -1.38
CA GLU A 647 56.50 45.53 -2.43
C GLU A 647 55.49 44.58 -3.08
N LEU A 648 54.67 43.93 -2.25
CA LEU A 648 53.59 43.05 -2.68
C LEU A 648 52.55 43.83 -3.50
N VAL A 649 52.14 45.01 -3.03
CA VAL A 649 51.26 45.94 -3.76
C VAL A 649 51.88 46.32 -5.12
N ARG A 650 53.20 46.60 -5.18
CA ARG A 650 53.89 46.91 -6.45
C ARG A 650 53.88 45.71 -7.41
N ARG A 651 54.19 44.51 -6.92
CA ARG A 651 54.20 43.27 -7.72
C ARG A 651 52.81 42.97 -8.30
N ILE A 652 51.77 43.07 -7.47
CA ILE A 652 50.37 42.91 -7.87
C ILE A 652 49.96 43.99 -8.89
N ALA A 653 50.28 45.26 -8.64
CA ALA A 653 49.93 46.36 -9.53
C ALA A 653 50.58 46.24 -10.92
N LYS A 654 51.85 45.83 -10.99
CA LYS A 654 52.55 45.59 -12.26
C LYS A 654 51.90 44.43 -13.03
N ARG A 655 51.68 43.28 -12.39
CA ARG A 655 51.04 42.09 -13.00
C ARG A 655 49.61 42.36 -13.50
N LEU A 656 48.85 43.19 -12.78
CA LEU A 656 47.47 43.56 -13.16
C LEU A 656 47.39 44.73 -14.17
N GLY A 657 48.51 45.17 -14.74
CA GLY A 657 48.54 46.18 -15.80
C GLY A 657 48.30 47.63 -15.34
N TYR A 658 48.62 47.97 -14.10
CA TYR A 658 48.54 49.35 -13.58
C TYR A 658 49.83 50.18 -13.79
N SER A 659 50.77 49.69 -14.60
CA SER A 659 51.92 50.45 -15.11
C SER A 659 51.54 51.23 -16.38
N SER A 660 52.07 52.45 -16.53
CA SER A 660 51.86 53.28 -17.73
C SER A 660 52.82 52.89 -18.87
N ALA A 661 52.39 53.05 -20.12
CA ALA A 661 53.18 52.67 -21.30
C ALA A 661 54.60 53.26 -21.35
N CYS A 662 54.80 54.48 -20.82
CA CYS A 662 56.10 55.17 -20.84
C CYS A 662 56.97 54.97 -19.59
N LEU A 663 56.55 54.14 -18.61
CA LEU A 663 57.31 53.89 -17.37
C LEU A 663 57.12 52.45 -16.89
N SER A 664 58.23 51.72 -16.72
CA SER A 664 58.29 50.34 -16.18
C SER A 664 57.83 50.19 -14.71
N TYR A 665 57.20 51.22 -14.13
CA TYR A 665 57.01 51.41 -12.70
C TYR A 665 55.62 52.05 -12.37
N PRO A 666 54.73 51.38 -11.60
CA PRO A 666 53.38 51.87 -11.28
C PRO A 666 53.32 52.91 -10.11
N LYS A 667 54.17 53.95 -10.12
CA LYS A 667 54.37 54.87 -8.96
C LYS A 667 53.13 55.72 -8.70
N SER A 668 52.64 56.36 -9.76
CA SER A 668 51.53 57.31 -9.75
C SER A 668 50.21 56.67 -9.28
N ALA A 669 49.91 55.46 -9.76
CA ALA A 669 48.73 54.69 -9.36
C ALA A 669 48.74 54.37 -7.86
N ILE A 670 49.82 53.77 -7.35
CA ILE A 670 49.94 53.39 -5.93
C ILE A 670 49.94 54.63 -5.02
N GLN A 671 50.64 55.70 -5.40
CA GLN A 671 50.66 56.97 -4.66
C GLN A 671 49.27 57.62 -4.60
N ASN A 672 48.48 57.55 -5.68
CA ASN A 672 47.10 58.03 -5.71
C ASN A 672 46.16 57.18 -4.82
N TRP A 673 46.30 55.86 -4.87
CA TRP A 673 45.55 54.95 -3.98
C TRP A 673 45.81 55.25 -2.51
N ARG A 674 47.09 55.45 -2.16
CA ARG A 674 47.53 55.84 -0.83
C ARG A 674 47.01 57.22 -0.40
N LYS A 675 47.07 58.23 -1.27
CA LYS A 675 46.57 59.59 -0.98
C LYS A 675 45.05 59.62 -0.79
N THR A 676 44.31 58.77 -1.50
CA THR A 676 42.83 58.79 -1.51
C THR A 676 42.17 57.80 -0.55
N ASN A 677 42.93 56.91 0.11
CA ASN A 677 42.43 55.77 0.89
C ASN A 677 41.50 54.85 0.08
N ARG A 678 41.90 54.53 -1.16
CA ARG A 678 41.10 53.73 -2.12
C ARG A 678 41.99 52.83 -2.96
N ILE A 679 41.71 51.53 -3.00
CA ILE A 679 42.38 50.57 -3.90
C ILE A 679 41.39 49.93 -4.88
N PRO A 680 41.80 49.58 -6.11
CA PRO A 680 40.96 48.84 -7.03
C PRO A 680 40.58 47.48 -6.45
N ALA A 681 39.35 47.03 -6.68
CA ALA A 681 38.87 45.74 -6.16
C ALA A 681 39.76 44.55 -6.54
N ARG A 682 40.30 44.52 -7.76
CA ARG A 682 41.26 43.48 -8.20
C ARG A 682 42.55 43.46 -7.37
N VAL A 683 43.04 44.63 -6.96
CA VAL A 683 44.22 44.74 -6.09
C VAL A 683 43.86 44.35 -4.66
N PHE A 684 42.68 44.76 -4.16
CA PHE A 684 42.17 44.35 -2.84
C PHE A 684 42.08 42.83 -2.70
N MET A 685 41.39 42.16 -3.64
CA MET A 685 41.21 40.70 -3.59
C MET A 685 42.53 39.96 -3.66
N GLU A 686 43.48 40.45 -4.46
CA GLU A 686 44.79 39.83 -4.58
C GLU A 686 45.65 40.02 -3.33
N LEU A 687 45.56 41.16 -2.64
CA LEU A 687 46.20 41.36 -1.33
C LEU A 687 45.64 40.38 -0.29
N VAL A 688 44.32 40.22 -0.23
CA VAL A 688 43.67 39.25 0.68
C VAL A 688 44.07 37.81 0.33
N LYS A 689 44.16 37.44 -0.96
CA LYS A 689 44.67 36.12 -1.40
C LYS A 689 46.12 35.87 -0.98
N ASN A 690 46.93 36.92 -0.83
CA ASN A 690 48.32 36.84 -0.34
C ASN A 690 48.41 37.00 1.20
N GLY A 691 47.31 36.74 1.93
CA GLY A 691 47.28 36.70 3.40
C GLY A 691 47.19 38.06 4.11
N VAL A 692 47.09 39.18 3.36
CA VAL A 692 47.04 40.52 3.96
C VAL A 692 45.67 40.76 4.60
N GLN A 693 45.64 40.89 5.93
CA GLN A 693 44.42 41.22 6.67
C GLN A 693 44.09 42.72 6.56
N ILE A 694 42.87 43.05 6.15
CA ILE A 694 42.41 44.42 5.94
C ILE A 694 41.17 44.70 6.80
N GLY A 695 41.39 45.09 8.05
CA GLY A 695 40.32 45.43 9.00
C GLY A 695 39.80 46.86 8.86
N GLY A 696 38.57 47.11 9.34
CA GLY A 696 37.94 48.43 9.42
C GLY A 696 36.62 48.56 8.65
N ASN A 697 35.97 49.72 8.74
CA ASN A 697 34.68 50.00 8.10
C ASN A 697 34.81 50.23 6.57
N LEU A 698 35.08 49.15 5.84
CA LEU A 698 35.25 49.16 4.39
C LEU A 698 33.95 49.54 3.66
N LYS A 699 34.09 50.33 2.58
CA LYS A 699 33.01 50.77 1.69
C LYS A 699 33.42 50.55 0.23
N ILE A 700 32.45 50.31 -0.64
CA ILE A 700 32.67 50.12 -2.09
C ILE A 700 32.19 51.36 -2.83
N LYS A 701 32.93 51.78 -3.86
CA LYS A 701 32.61 52.95 -4.71
C LYS A 701 32.88 52.63 -6.18
N CYS A 702 32.09 53.16 -7.12
CA CYS A 702 32.42 53.09 -8.53
C CYS A 702 33.57 54.05 -8.89
N LEU A 703 34.21 53.84 -10.04
CA LEU A 703 35.09 54.86 -10.63
C LEU A 703 34.28 56.14 -10.93
N GLY A 704 34.88 57.31 -10.64
CA GLY A 704 34.25 58.62 -10.80
C GLY A 704 33.40 59.07 -9.59
N ASN A 705 32.44 59.95 -9.86
CA ASN A 705 31.61 60.56 -8.82
C ASN A 705 30.41 59.69 -8.44
N SER A 706 30.61 58.70 -7.56
CA SER A 706 29.53 57.93 -6.92
C SER A 706 29.65 57.93 -5.40
N ASN A 707 28.52 57.78 -4.69
CA ASN A 707 28.57 57.63 -3.23
C ASN A 707 29.09 56.23 -2.85
N PRO A 708 29.90 56.12 -1.78
CA PRO A 708 30.38 54.84 -1.27
C PRO A 708 29.31 54.13 -0.46
N ILE A 709 29.08 52.85 -0.73
CA ILE A 709 28.11 51.99 -0.01
C ILE A 709 28.88 51.08 0.96
N PRO A 710 28.41 50.84 2.21
CA PRO A 710 29.04 49.92 3.14
C PRO A 710 29.25 48.53 2.56
N ALA A 711 30.42 47.92 2.80
CA ALA A 711 30.73 46.60 2.26
C ALA A 711 29.91 45.48 2.93
N ALA A 712 29.51 45.65 4.20
CA ALA A 712 28.52 44.80 4.86
C ALA A 712 27.10 45.40 4.75
N LEU A 713 26.24 44.81 3.92
CA LEU A 713 24.85 45.25 3.77
C LEU A 713 23.96 44.61 4.83
N LYS A 714 23.69 45.33 5.93
CA LYS A 714 22.76 44.84 6.97
C LYS A 714 21.36 44.56 6.40
N LEU A 715 20.83 43.37 6.63
CA LEU A 715 19.50 42.92 6.18
C LEU A 715 18.44 43.17 7.26
N ASP A 716 18.27 44.45 7.59
CA ASP A 716 17.24 44.92 8.51
C ASP A 716 15.86 45.09 7.85
N GLN A 717 14.86 45.41 8.68
CA GLN A 717 13.48 45.60 8.26
C GLN A 717 13.32 46.63 7.14
N ASP A 718 13.97 47.79 7.25
CA ASP A 718 13.85 48.85 6.25
C ASP A 718 14.43 48.43 4.90
N PHE A 719 15.58 47.75 4.90
CA PHE A 719 16.19 47.29 3.65
C PHE A 719 15.39 46.16 3.01
N LEU A 720 14.93 45.16 3.78
CA LEU A 720 14.12 44.07 3.24
C LEU A 720 12.73 44.55 2.76
N CYS A 721 12.08 45.48 3.48
CA CYS A 721 10.87 46.14 2.98
C CYS A 721 11.13 46.90 1.66
N PHE A 722 12.27 47.59 1.54
CA PHE A 722 12.66 48.30 0.31
C PHE A 722 12.91 47.33 -0.87
N LEU A 723 13.58 46.19 -0.65
CA LEU A 723 13.73 45.16 -1.69
C LEU A 723 12.36 44.58 -2.07
N GLY A 724 11.44 44.43 -1.12
CA GLY A 724 10.09 43.96 -1.36
C GLY A 724 9.26 44.93 -2.20
N LEU A 725 9.33 46.24 -1.89
CA LEU A 725 8.73 47.30 -2.70
C LEU A 725 9.29 47.31 -4.14
N TRP A 726 10.59 47.01 -4.32
CA TRP A 726 11.16 46.87 -5.66
C TRP A 726 10.67 45.61 -6.40
N ILE A 727 10.53 44.47 -5.69
CA ILE A 727 9.98 43.23 -6.26
C ILE A 727 8.54 43.45 -6.74
N ALA A 728 7.75 44.25 -6.03
CA ALA A 728 6.44 44.73 -6.47
C ALA A 728 6.57 45.70 -7.66
N ASP A 729 6.60 47.01 -7.41
CA ASP A 729 6.55 48.07 -8.44
C ASP A 729 7.89 48.82 -8.62
N GLY A 730 8.99 48.06 -8.61
CA GLY A 730 10.34 48.57 -8.90
C GLY A 730 10.81 48.30 -10.34
N CYS A 731 11.59 49.24 -10.87
CA CYS A 731 12.28 49.10 -12.16
C CYS A 731 13.69 49.73 -12.11
N TYR A 732 14.39 49.81 -13.25
CA TYR A 732 15.72 50.40 -13.35
C TYR A 732 15.86 51.31 -14.58
N ASP A 733 16.32 52.54 -14.36
CA ASP A 733 16.86 53.41 -15.41
C ASP A 733 18.37 53.14 -15.62
N ARG A 734 18.99 53.70 -16.66
CA ARG A 734 20.44 53.66 -16.99
C ARG A 734 21.34 53.73 -15.75
N HIS A 735 21.09 54.65 -14.81
CA HIS A 735 21.93 54.85 -13.62
C HIS A 735 21.22 54.78 -12.27
N SER A 736 19.91 54.53 -12.27
CA SER A 736 19.06 54.70 -11.08
C SER A 736 18.19 53.48 -10.78
N VAL A 737 17.82 53.34 -9.51
CA VAL A 737 16.77 52.42 -9.06
C VAL A 737 15.51 53.24 -8.92
N ILE A 738 14.41 52.79 -9.54
CA ILE A 738 13.11 53.48 -9.47
C ILE A 738 12.14 52.55 -8.75
N ILE A 739 11.32 53.10 -7.87
CA ILE A 739 10.21 52.40 -7.21
C ILE A 739 9.00 53.32 -7.26
N SER A 740 7.91 52.84 -7.85
CA SER A 740 6.62 53.53 -7.89
C SER A 740 5.94 53.42 -6.53
N VAL A 741 5.71 54.54 -5.84
CA VAL A 741 5.12 54.54 -4.48
C VAL A 741 4.23 55.76 -4.25
N VAL A 742 2.93 55.53 -4.17
CA VAL A 742 1.93 56.59 -3.95
C VAL A 742 1.86 57.03 -2.47
N ASP A 743 1.91 56.07 -1.54
CA ASP A 743 1.67 56.30 -0.11
C ASP A 743 2.91 56.80 0.67
N GLU A 744 2.73 57.74 1.59
CA GLU A 744 3.85 58.37 2.30
C GLU A 744 4.55 57.44 3.31
N ASP A 745 3.89 56.45 3.91
CA ASP A 745 4.56 55.44 4.76
C ASP A 745 5.49 54.54 3.93
N THR A 746 5.11 54.20 2.69
CA THR A 746 6.02 53.50 1.75
C THR A 746 7.16 54.40 1.27
N ARG A 747 6.89 55.66 0.92
CA ARG A 747 7.91 56.66 0.54
C ARG A 747 8.94 56.88 1.65
N ARG A 748 8.53 56.86 2.93
CA ARG A 748 9.45 56.97 4.09
C ARG A 748 10.50 55.87 4.14
N ILE A 749 10.19 54.63 3.72
CA ILE A 749 11.16 53.54 3.64
C ILE A 749 12.19 53.85 2.54
N VAL A 750 11.72 54.23 1.35
CA VAL A 750 12.57 54.58 0.20
C VAL A 750 13.50 55.77 0.52
N LYS A 751 12.96 56.82 1.16
CA LYS A 751 13.72 58.00 1.63
C LYS A 751 14.77 57.61 2.68
N ARG A 752 14.45 56.72 3.63
CA ARG A 752 15.40 56.21 4.64
C ARG A 752 16.56 55.42 4.02
N ILE A 753 16.28 54.55 3.06
CA ILE A 753 17.32 53.82 2.31
C ILE A 753 18.18 54.74 1.45
N GLY A 754 17.58 55.76 0.82
CA GLY A 754 18.31 56.83 0.15
C GLY A 754 19.31 57.53 1.08
N LYS A 755 18.86 57.99 2.25
CA LYS A 755 19.70 58.61 3.29
C LYS A 755 20.82 57.67 3.75
N ARG A 756 20.51 56.40 4.04
CA ARG A 756 21.46 55.36 4.49
C ARG A 756 22.60 55.13 3.49
N PHE A 757 22.34 55.19 2.20
CA PHE A 757 23.35 55.05 1.14
C PHE A 757 23.83 56.39 0.56
N GLY A 758 23.59 57.50 1.26
CA GLY A 758 23.99 58.86 0.85
C GLY A 758 23.45 59.29 -0.52
N THR A 759 22.41 58.62 -1.02
CA THR A 759 21.93 58.76 -2.40
C THR A 759 20.79 59.77 -2.46
N ARG A 760 20.90 60.74 -3.39
CA ARG A 760 19.83 61.69 -3.66
C ARG A 760 18.61 60.94 -4.21
N VAL A 761 17.49 61.01 -3.49
CA VAL A 761 16.19 60.56 -3.94
C VAL A 761 15.50 61.74 -4.61
N ARG A 762 14.97 61.55 -5.82
CA ARG A 762 14.17 62.53 -6.55
C ARG A 762 12.80 61.94 -6.89
N MET A 763 11.79 62.80 -7.04
CA MET A 763 10.57 62.37 -7.72
C MET A 763 10.87 62.18 -9.21
N HIS A 764 10.27 61.17 -9.82
CA HIS A 764 10.26 60.98 -11.26
C HIS A 764 9.27 61.95 -11.93
N THR A 765 9.28 62.04 -13.26
CA THR A 765 8.40 62.94 -14.03
C THR A 765 6.91 62.57 -13.95
N ASP A 766 6.60 61.36 -13.49
CA ASP A 766 5.24 60.85 -13.28
C ASP A 766 4.56 61.37 -11.99
N GLY A 767 5.31 62.02 -11.09
CA GLY A 767 4.80 62.57 -9.83
C GLY A 767 4.58 61.56 -8.69
N PHE A 768 4.83 60.26 -8.90
CA PHE A 768 4.62 59.23 -7.87
C PHE A 768 5.78 58.24 -7.69
N SER A 769 6.69 58.10 -8.67
CA SER A 769 7.84 57.21 -8.56
C SER A 769 9.04 57.91 -7.94
N LEU A 770 9.75 57.20 -7.05
CA LEU A 770 10.97 57.69 -6.42
C LEU A 770 12.20 57.10 -7.10
N MET A 771 13.05 57.99 -7.63
CA MET A 771 14.30 57.66 -8.31
C MET A 771 15.50 57.82 -7.37
N LEU A 772 16.23 56.74 -7.12
CA LEU A 772 17.48 56.70 -6.37
C LEU A 772 18.67 56.69 -7.34
N ASN A 773 19.35 57.84 -7.45
CA ASN A 773 20.46 58.05 -8.38
C ASN A 773 21.76 57.40 -7.90
N SER A 774 21.83 56.06 -7.93
CA SER A 774 23.02 55.30 -7.55
C SER A 774 23.30 54.11 -8.47
N LYS A 775 24.26 54.32 -9.38
CA LYS A 775 24.82 53.30 -10.28
C LYS A 775 25.41 52.10 -9.51
N LEU A 776 25.91 52.31 -8.30
CA LEU A 776 26.42 51.23 -7.45
C LEU A 776 25.28 50.43 -6.80
N LEU A 777 24.24 51.10 -6.27
CA LEU A 777 23.07 50.42 -5.70
C LEU A 777 22.36 49.57 -6.76
N LYS A 778 22.16 50.11 -7.97
CA LYS A 778 21.65 49.34 -9.12
C LYS A 778 22.51 48.10 -9.40
N ARG A 779 23.84 48.23 -9.42
CA ARG A 779 24.75 47.08 -9.64
C ARG A 779 24.66 46.04 -8.53
N ILE A 780 24.56 46.45 -7.27
CA ILE A 780 24.38 45.57 -6.12
C ILE A 780 23.05 44.81 -6.23
N MET A 781 21.93 45.53 -6.41
CA MET A 781 20.60 44.91 -6.49
C MET A 781 20.50 43.94 -7.68
N THR A 782 20.93 44.37 -8.88
CA THR A 782 20.90 43.51 -10.06
C THR A 782 21.86 42.34 -9.98
N ARG A 783 23.15 42.57 -9.71
CA ARG A 783 24.18 41.53 -9.87
C ARG A 783 24.30 40.63 -8.65
N ILE A 784 24.41 41.22 -7.45
CA ILE A 784 24.65 40.49 -6.20
C ILE A 784 23.36 39.96 -5.59
N LEU A 785 22.31 40.79 -5.51
CA LEU A 785 21.03 40.39 -4.90
C LEU A 785 20.09 39.69 -5.90
N GLY A 786 20.47 39.58 -7.18
CA GLY A 786 19.67 38.88 -8.19
C GLY A 786 18.33 39.54 -8.55
N LEU A 787 18.11 40.79 -8.12
CA LEU A 787 16.90 41.55 -8.42
C LEU A 787 16.98 42.07 -9.86
N LYS A 788 16.57 41.22 -10.80
CA LYS A 788 16.57 41.44 -12.25
C LYS A 788 15.19 41.12 -12.83
N GLY A 789 15.00 41.44 -14.10
CA GLY A 789 13.77 41.18 -14.84
C GLY A 789 12.82 42.39 -14.88
N ASP A 790 11.79 42.21 -15.69
CA ASP A 790 10.63 43.08 -15.89
C ASP A 790 9.38 42.48 -15.21
N ALA A 791 8.20 43.07 -15.42
CA ALA A 791 6.95 42.59 -14.84
C ALA A 791 6.59 41.13 -15.20
N TYR A 792 7.11 40.58 -16.31
CA TYR A 792 6.88 39.21 -16.77
C TYR A 792 7.89 38.23 -16.17
N THR A 793 9.13 38.67 -15.94
CA THR A 793 10.29 37.82 -15.61
C THR A 793 10.80 37.97 -14.17
N LYS A 794 10.29 38.92 -13.38
CA LYS A 794 10.54 39.03 -11.94
C LYS A 794 10.23 37.71 -11.23
N LYS A 795 11.09 37.33 -10.29
CA LYS A 795 10.94 36.18 -9.36
C LYS A 795 11.65 36.48 -8.04
N ILE A 796 11.42 35.68 -7.01
CA ILE A 796 12.14 35.86 -5.74
C ILE A 796 13.55 35.27 -5.87
N PRO A 797 14.61 36.03 -5.54
CA PRO A 797 15.98 35.50 -5.55
C PRO A 797 16.17 34.34 -4.56
N ALA A 798 16.86 33.27 -4.97
CA ALA A 798 17.02 32.06 -4.17
C ALA A 798 17.62 32.29 -2.76
N TRP A 799 18.44 33.33 -2.56
CA TRP A 799 18.98 33.67 -1.24
C TRP A 799 17.92 34.10 -0.21
N VAL A 800 16.72 34.52 -0.66
CA VAL A 800 15.60 34.86 0.23
C VAL A 800 15.13 33.63 1.04
N PHE A 801 15.22 32.43 0.48
CA PHE A 801 14.88 31.18 1.18
C PHE A 801 15.89 30.82 2.30
N ARG A 802 17.06 31.49 2.33
CA ARG A 802 18.05 31.40 3.43
C ARG A 802 17.75 32.33 4.60
N LEU A 803 16.79 33.25 4.46
CA LEU A 803 16.47 34.22 5.50
C LEU A 803 15.71 33.58 6.66
N SER A 804 15.86 34.17 7.85
CA SER A 804 15.01 33.83 8.98
C SER A 804 13.54 34.17 8.71
N LYS A 805 12.62 33.45 9.36
CA LYS A 805 11.16 33.71 9.26
C LYS A 805 10.79 35.20 9.44
N ARG A 806 11.47 35.91 10.36
CA ARG A 806 11.26 37.34 10.61
C ARG A 806 11.69 38.23 9.44
N GLN A 807 12.80 37.89 8.79
CA GLN A 807 13.31 38.61 7.62
C GLN A 807 12.46 38.35 6.36
N ILE A 808 11.98 37.11 6.18
CA ILE A 808 10.99 36.77 5.14
C ILE A 808 9.72 37.61 5.32
N ALA A 809 9.24 37.78 6.55
CA ALA A 809 8.08 38.62 6.83
C ALA A 809 8.29 40.09 6.43
N TRP A 810 9.47 40.67 6.69
CA TRP A 810 9.79 42.03 6.26
C TRP A 810 9.82 42.18 4.73
N LEU A 811 10.37 41.20 4.01
CA LEU A 811 10.34 41.20 2.54
C LEU A 811 8.91 41.11 2.01
N LEU A 812 8.11 40.15 2.50
CA LEU A 812 6.70 39.99 2.12
C LEU A 812 5.88 41.24 2.45
N LYS A 813 6.14 41.88 3.59
CA LYS A 813 5.51 43.15 3.98
C LYS A 813 5.80 44.24 2.96
N GLY A 814 7.05 44.35 2.47
CA GLY A 814 7.40 45.24 1.36
C GLY A 814 6.63 44.93 0.08
N ILE A 815 6.61 43.65 -0.34
CA ILE A 815 5.93 43.18 -1.56
C ILE A 815 4.43 43.49 -1.52
N PHE A 816 3.73 43.08 -0.46
CA PHE A 816 2.30 43.36 -0.30
C PHE A 816 2.01 44.86 -0.09
N SER A 817 2.97 45.66 0.36
CA SER A 817 2.78 47.13 0.44
C SER A 817 2.99 47.84 -0.90
N GLY A 818 3.56 47.19 -1.91
CA GLY A 818 3.60 47.71 -3.29
C GLY A 818 2.33 47.33 -4.04
N ASP A 819 2.21 46.05 -4.41
CA ASP A 819 1.16 45.55 -5.33
C ASP A 819 -0.04 44.92 -4.61
N GLY A 820 0.00 44.84 -3.28
CA GLY A 820 -1.03 44.20 -2.48
C GLY A 820 -2.20 45.12 -2.16
N TYR A 821 -3.42 44.62 -2.32
CA TYR A 821 -4.65 45.34 -2.01
C TYR A 821 -5.64 44.46 -1.24
N LEU A 822 -6.58 45.13 -0.58
CA LEU A 822 -7.65 44.50 0.20
C LEU A 822 -8.96 44.64 -0.56
N THR A 823 -9.62 43.52 -0.82
CA THR A 823 -11.02 43.50 -1.23
C THR A 823 -11.91 43.41 0.01
N LYS A 824 -13.23 43.31 -0.17
CA LYS A 824 -14.14 43.05 0.95
C LYS A 824 -13.77 41.77 1.71
N ASP A 825 -13.33 40.72 1.02
CA ASP A 825 -13.25 39.36 1.58
C ASP A 825 -11.92 38.62 1.31
N GLU A 826 -10.95 39.26 0.65
CA GLU A 826 -9.65 38.67 0.31
C GLU A 826 -8.51 39.69 0.41
N VAL A 827 -7.33 39.24 0.90
CA VAL A 827 -6.04 39.93 0.68
C VAL A 827 -5.50 39.45 -0.65
N VAL A 828 -5.20 40.37 -1.56
CA VAL A 828 -4.84 40.03 -2.94
C VAL A 828 -3.53 40.72 -3.33
N ILE A 829 -2.68 40.00 -4.05
CA ILE A 829 -1.60 40.58 -4.84
C ILE A 829 -1.72 40.06 -6.27
N SER A 830 -1.58 40.94 -7.26
CA SER A 830 -1.68 40.59 -8.68
C SER A 830 -0.35 40.86 -9.37
N SER A 831 0.08 39.96 -10.25
CA SER A 831 1.32 40.10 -11.03
C SER A 831 1.20 39.37 -12.35
N VAL A 832 1.95 39.80 -13.36
CA VAL A 832 2.04 39.11 -14.64
C VAL A 832 2.95 37.87 -14.54
N SER A 833 3.99 37.94 -13.70
CA SER A 833 4.85 36.79 -13.39
C SER A 833 4.14 35.78 -12.48
N ARG A 834 3.79 34.60 -13.03
CA ARG A 834 3.29 33.48 -12.22
C ARG A 834 4.34 32.93 -11.27
N GLU A 835 5.62 32.91 -11.68
CA GLU A 835 6.73 32.41 -10.86
C GLU A 835 6.93 33.27 -9.60
N LEU A 836 6.80 34.59 -9.70
CA LEU A 836 6.80 35.47 -8.52
C LEU A 836 5.67 35.10 -7.55
N LEU A 837 4.45 34.86 -8.05
CA LEU A 837 3.32 34.46 -7.20
C LEU A 837 3.49 33.06 -6.59
N LYS A 838 4.15 32.14 -7.32
CA LYS A 838 4.53 30.79 -6.85
C LYS A 838 5.55 30.87 -5.72
N ASP A 839 6.58 31.70 -5.86
CA ASP A 839 7.55 31.97 -4.79
C ASP A 839 6.87 32.59 -3.56
N ILE A 840 6.00 33.59 -3.76
CA ILE A 840 5.21 34.21 -2.67
C ILE A 840 4.33 33.14 -1.99
N GLN A 841 3.66 32.27 -2.74
CA GLN A 841 2.88 31.15 -2.18
C GLN A 841 3.76 30.23 -1.31
N THR A 842 4.97 29.89 -1.76
CA THR A 842 5.93 29.08 -1.00
C THR A 842 6.39 29.77 0.29
N LEU A 843 6.74 31.07 0.23
CA LEU A 843 7.13 31.82 1.43
C LEU A 843 5.97 31.97 2.43
N LEU A 844 4.73 32.13 1.96
CA LEU A 844 3.54 32.18 2.80
C LEU A 844 3.30 30.86 3.57
N LEU A 845 3.69 29.70 3.02
CA LEU A 845 3.64 28.42 3.74
C LEU A 845 4.57 28.38 4.97
N THR A 846 5.60 29.22 5.06
CA THR A 846 6.45 29.36 6.27
C THR A 846 5.65 29.93 7.46
N PHE A 847 4.61 30.70 7.18
CA PHE A 847 3.67 31.23 8.17
C PHE A 847 2.42 30.35 8.33
N GLY A 848 2.38 29.21 7.62
CA GLY A 848 1.18 28.39 7.46
C GLY A 848 0.05 29.13 6.76
N ILE A 849 0.34 30.11 5.91
CA ILE A 849 -0.64 30.86 5.13
C ILE A 849 -0.80 30.15 3.79
N VAL A 850 -1.92 29.45 3.61
CA VAL A 850 -2.26 28.82 2.33
C VAL A 850 -2.96 29.86 1.45
N ALA A 851 -2.31 30.26 0.36
CA ALA A 851 -2.84 31.19 -0.63
C ALA A 851 -3.18 30.47 -1.95
N ARG A 852 -4.15 31.01 -2.70
CA ARG A 852 -4.59 30.52 -4.01
C ARG A 852 -4.09 31.43 -5.13
N ILE A 853 -3.41 30.87 -6.11
CA ILE A 853 -3.10 31.54 -7.38
C ILE A 853 -4.25 31.25 -8.36
N ASN A 854 -4.95 32.28 -8.80
CA ASN A 854 -5.99 32.17 -9.81
C ASN A 854 -5.40 31.97 -11.21
N ARG A 855 -6.22 31.48 -12.16
CA ARG A 855 -5.87 31.53 -13.58
C ARG A 855 -5.75 32.98 -14.04
N MET A 856 -4.95 33.21 -15.08
CA MET A 856 -4.72 34.52 -15.68
C MET A 856 -6.04 35.20 -16.03
N ASN A 857 -6.23 36.44 -15.60
CA ASN A 857 -7.31 37.29 -16.07
C ASN A 857 -7.06 37.62 -17.55
N ARG A 858 -8.02 37.32 -18.42
CA ARG A 858 -7.89 37.56 -19.86
C ARG A 858 -7.85 39.04 -20.23
N ARG A 859 -8.45 39.93 -19.42
CA ARG A 859 -8.47 41.38 -19.67
C ARG A 859 -7.08 41.98 -19.46
N ASP A 860 -6.52 41.79 -18.26
CA ASP A 860 -5.33 42.52 -17.82
C ASP A 860 -4.04 41.67 -17.91
N ARG A 861 -4.15 40.42 -18.39
CA ARG A 861 -3.06 39.42 -18.50
C ARG A 861 -2.33 39.11 -17.19
N THR A 862 -2.91 39.45 -16.04
CA THR A 862 -2.34 39.21 -14.70
C THR A 862 -2.87 37.93 -14.06
N TYR A 863 -2.05 37.31 -13.23
CA TYR A 863 -2.46 36.31 -12.25
C TYR A 863 -2.70 37.02 -10.90
N SER A 864 -3.56 36.47 -10.04
CA SER A 864 -3.75 36.97 -8.68
C SER A 864 -3.48 35.88 -7.65
N CYS A 865 -2.59 36.14 -6.69
CA CYS A 865 -2.44 35.35 -5.48
C CYS A 865 -3.38 35.93 -4.40
N ARG A 866 -4.26 35.09 -3.88
CA ARG A 866 -5.38 35.47 -3.01
C ARG A 866 -5.34 34.68 -1.73
N ILE A 867 -5.46 35.39 -0.61
CA ILE A 867 -5.72 34.85 0.72
C ILE A 867 -7.18 35.17 1.00
N SER A 868 -7.99 34.18 1.39
CA SER A 868 -9.47 34.30 1.41
C SER A 868 -10.12 33.87 2.73
N SER A 869 -9.34 33.64 3.80
CA SER A 869 -9.82 33.05 5.06
C SER A 869 -9.43 33.92 6.25
N VAL A 870 -10.37 34.17 7.17
CA VAL A 870 -10.17 34.98 8.39
C VAL A 870 -8.99 34.46 9.24
N LYS A 871 -8.80 33.14 9.29
CA LYS A 871 -7.64 32.50 9.92
C LYS A 871 -6.32 32.95 9.30
N MET A 872 -6.28 33.02 7.97
CA MET A 872 -5.12 33.44 7.21
C MET A 872 -4.93 34.95 7.29
N PHE A 873 -5.99 35.76 7.41
CA PHE A 873 -5.89 37.19 7.71
C PHE A 873 -5.27 37.43 9.08
N LYS A 874 -5.69 36.70 10.12
CA LYS A 874 -5.09 36.80 11.46
C LYS A 874 -3.60 36.42 11.46
N ARG A 875 -3.21 35.38 10.71
CA ARG A 875 -1.80 35.02 10.49
C ARG A 875 -1.05 36.12 9.73
N PHE A 876 -1.61 36.61 8.63
CA PHE A 876 -0.99 37.67 7.82
C PHE A 876 -0.82 38.98 8.60
N TYR A 877 -1.86 39.42 9.33
CA TYR A 877 -1.85 40.62 10.18
C TYR A 877 -0.78 40.55 11.27
N ARG A 878 -0.70 39.42 11.98
CA ARG A 878 0.24 39.23 13.10
C ARG A 878 1.68 39.07 12.64
N GLU A 879 1.91 38.32 11.56
CA GLU A 879 3.26 37.91 11.17
C GLU A 879 3.88 38.83 10.10
N ILE A 880 3.08 39.48 9.24
CA ILE A 880 3.54 40.22 8.05
C ILE A 880 2.96 41.66 8.05
N GLY A 881 1.67 41.78 7.75
CA GLY A 881 0.93 43.04 7.62
C GLY A 881 1.36 43.91 6.43
N PHE A 882 0.95 45.18 6.47
CA PHE A 882 1.26 46.23 5.48
C PHE A 882 2.07 47.35 6.12
N LEU A 883 2.75 48.16 5.31
CA LEU A 883 3.40 49.41 5.72
C LEU A 883 2.35 50.52 5.93
N GLN A 884 1.34 50.58 5.06
CA GLN A 884 0.31 51.61 5.07
C GLN A 884 -0.66 51.43 6.25
N LYS A 885 -0.79 52.47 7.09
CA LYS A 885 -1.75 52.47 8.21
C LYS A 885 -3.21 52.25 7.78
N PRO A 886 -3.73 52.81 6.66
CA PRO A 886 -5.11 52.56 6.23
C PRO A 886 -5.39 51.10 5.86
N LEU A 887 -4.44 50.41 5.22
CA LEU A 887 -4.57 48.99 4.91
C LEU A 887 -4.50 48.13 6.18
N MET A 888 -3.66 48.49 7.15
CA MET A 888 -3.64 47.80 8.45
C MET A 888 -4.97 47.91 9.20
N LYS A 889 -5.62 49.08 9.22
CA LYS A 889 -6.96 49.24 9.82
C LYS A 889 -8.02 48.36 9.13
N LYS A 890 -8.09 48.40 7.79
CA LYS A 890 -9.00 47.54 7.01
C LYS A 890 -8.75 46.05 7.24
N LEU A 891 -7.48 45.64 7.33
CA LEU A 891 -7.12 44.25 7.64
C LEU A 891 -7.52 43.85 9.07
N GLU A 892 -7.42 44.76 10.04
CA GLU A 892 -7.90 44.56 11.41
C GLU A 892 -9.41 44.34 11.45
N GLU A 893 -10.19 45.16 10.72
CA GLU A 893 -11.64 44.99 10.53
C GLU A 893 -11.98 43.63 9.89
N MET A 894 -11.24 43.19 8.87
CA MET A 894 -11.38 41.85 8.29
C MET A 894 -11.07 40.73 9.30
N CYS A 895 -10.13 40.96 10.22
CA CYS A 895 -9.78 39.99 11.29
C CYS A 895 -10.83 39.90 12.41
N LYS A 896 -11.66 40.93 12.62
CA LYS A 896 -12.74 40.96 13.63
C LYS A 896 -13.97 40.14 13.23
N ARG A 897 -14.10 39.77 11.95
CA ARG A 897 -15.25 39.00 11.44
C ARG A 897 -15.31 37.59 12.04
N ARG A 898 -16.52 37.12 12.35
CA ARG A 898 -16.77 35.72 12.73
C ARG A 898 -17.05 34.90 11.46
N PRO A 899 -16.21 33.92 11.10
CA PRO A 899 -16.54 32.98 10.03
C PRO A 899 -17.68 32.06 10.50
N THR A 900 -18.68 31.84 9.65
CA THR A 900 -19.79 30.91 9.93
C THR A 900 -19.36 29.44 9.75
N HIS A 901 -18.54 29.14 8.73
CA HIS A 901 -17.97 27.82 8.47
C HIS A 901 -16.54 27.92 7.88
N ASP A 902 -15.64 26.99 8.22
CA ASP A 902 -14.32 26.87 7.55
C ASP A 902 -14.42 25.99 6.31
N VAL A 903 -14.66 26.65 5.17
CA VAL A 903 -14.67 26.05 3.82
C VAL A 903 -13.29 26.06 3.14
N SER A 904 -12.24 26.51 3.86
CA SER A 904 -10.92 26.76 3.28
C SER A 904 -9.95 25.60 3.46
N ASP A 905 -9.83 25.08 4.69
CA ASP A 905 -8.93 24.00 5.11
C ASP A 905 -9.77 22.76 5.46
N VAL A 906 -10.38 22.16 4.42
CA VAL A 906 -11.30 21.02 4.54
C VAL A 906 -10.58 19.68 4.46
N ILE A 907 -11.15 18.66 5.10
CA ILE A 907 -10.70 17.26 4.95
C ILE A 907 -11.75 16.51 4.09
N PRO A 908 -11.35 15.94 2.95
CA PRO A 908 -12.25 15.37 1.93
C PRO A 908 -12.68 13.95 2.29
N PHE A 909 -13.27 13.78 3.46
CA PHE A 909 -13.81 12.49 3.90
C PHE A 909 -14.84 11.93 2.90
N SER A 910 -14.80 10.63 2.66
CA SER A 910 -15.87 9.93 1.91
C SER A 910 -17.20 10.06 2.64
N LEU A 911 -18.33 9.96 1.94
CA LEU A 911 -19.66 10.01 2.55
C LEU A 911 -19.81 8.91 3.62
N GLU A 912 -19.38 7.68 3.27
CA GLU A 912 -19.27 6.52 4.17
C GLU A 912 -18.51 6.85 5.47
N PHE A 913 -17.42 7.61 5.39
CA PHE A 913 -16.62 8.00 6.56
C PHE A 913 -17.27 9.14 7.34
N LYS A 914 -17.91 10.11 6.67
CA LYS A 914 -18.71 11.17 7.34
C LYS A 914 -19.86 10.57 8.16
N GLU A 915 -20.52 9.53 7.66
CA GLU A 915 -21.52 8.80 8.42
C GLU A 915 -20.93 8.11 9.65
N LYS A 916 -19.80 7.42 9.50
CA LYS A 916 -19.10 6.73 10.61
C LYS A 916 -18.70 7.71 11.71
N ILE A 917 -18.08 8.85 11.37
CA ILE A 917 -17.68 9.86 12.37
C ILE A 917 -18.87 10.61 12.98
N SER A 918 -20.02 10.71 12.29
CA SER A 918 -21.22 11.34 12.85
C SER A 918 -21.79 10.61 14.08
N ARG A 919 -21.46 9.32 14.24
CA ARG A 919 -21.84 8.47 15.38
C ARG A 919 -20.83 8.53 16.53
N ILE A 920 -19.62 9.05 16.28
CA ILE A 920 -18.47 9.01 17.20
C ILE A 920 -18.17 10.40 17.78
N LEU A 921 -18.33 11.47 16.99
CA LEU A 921 -17.97 12.83 17.37
C LEU A 921 -19.17 13.61 17.96
N PRO A 922 -19.19 13.92 19.28
CA PRO A 922 -20.27 14.70 19.87
C PRO A 922 -20.33 16.10 19.25
N GLY A 923 -21.52 16.53 18.83
CA GLY A 923 -21.72 17.84 18.18
C GLY A 923 -21.35 17.89 16.68
N PHE A 924 -21.17 16.75 16.02
CA PHE A 924 -21.07 16.66 14.57
C PHE A 924 -22.46 16.86 13.92
N ASN A 925 -22.61 17.86 13.05
CA ASN A 925 -23.89 18.10 12.38
C ASN A 925 -24.10 17.14 11.19
N ARG A 926 -24.81 16.03 11.43
CA ARG A 926 -25.13 15.04 10.39
C ARG A 926 -25.86 15.66 9.20
N TRP A 927 -26.75 16.63 9.41
CA TRP A 927 -27.50 17.27 8.33
C TRP A 927 -26.60 18.01 7.33
N ASP A 928 -25.65 18.82 7.83
CA ASP A 928 -24.75 19.58 6.95
C ASP A 928 -23.68 18.71 6.28
N TYR A 929 -23.06 17.79 7.01
CA TYR A 929 -21.91 17.05 6.48
C TYR A 929 -22.28 15.75 5.75
N VAL A 930 -23.38 15.09 6.15
CA VAL A 930 -23.88 13.87 5.48
C VAL A 930 -24.99 14.24 4.49
N CYS A 931 -26.14 14.75 4.96
CA CYS A 931 -27.31 14.94 4.10
C CYS A 931 -27.09 16.00 2.99
N ARG A 932 -26.38 17.10 3.31
CA ARG A 932 -25.95 18.12 2.32
C ARG A 932 -24.56 17.84 1.73
N GLY A 933 -23.88 16.78 2.17
CA GLY A 933 -22.59 16.35 1.65
C GLY A 933 -21.40 17.31 1.91
N TYR A 934 -21.54 18.38 2.70
CA TYR A 934 -20.47 19.36 2.89
C TYR A 934 -19.21 18.74 3.50
N ASN A 935 -18.03 19.27 3.15
CA ASN A 935 -16.76 18.80 3.70
C ASN A 935 -16.49 19.41 5.08
N LEU A 936 -15.92 18.61 5.97
CA LEU A 936 -15.63 19.05 7.34
C LEU A 936 -14.37 19.92 7.35
N GLY A 937 -14.50 21.17 7.80
CA GLY A 937 -13.38 22.06 8.05
C GLY A 937 -12.51 21.55 9.21
N ARG A 938 -11.19 21.61 9.06
CA ARG A 938 -10.24 21.03 10.04
C ARG A 938 -10.36 21.65 11.43
N GLU A 939 -10.68 22.94 11.56
CA GLU A 939 -10.89 23.54 12.88
C GLU A 939 -12.12 22.97 13.59
N LYS A 940 -13.20 22.69 12.84
CA LYS A 940 -14.36 22.00 13.39
C LYS A 940 -14.01 20.56 13.77
N LEU A 941 -13.24 19.84 12.94
CA LEU A 941 -12.73 18.52 13.34
C LEU A 941 -11.90 18.60 14.63
N ASN A 942 -10.96 19.54 14.71
CA ASN A 942 -10.10 19.70 15.88
C ASN A 942 -10.92 20.04 17.15
N GLN A 943 -11.93 20.90 17.05
CA GLN A 943 -12.88 21.16 18.15
C GLN A 943 -13.64 19.90 18.58
N LEU A 944 -14.22 19.17 17.62
CA LEU A 944 -14.97 17.93 17.87
C LEU A 944 -14.12 16.84 18.51
N VAL A 945 -12.81 16.85 18.25
CA VAL A 945 -11.83 15.86 18.70
C VAL A 945 -11.12 16.26 20.01
N LYS A 946 -11.13 17.54 20.38
CA LYS A 946 -10.35 18.10 21.50
C LYS A 946 -10.83 17.62 22.88
N ASN A 947 -12.15 17.57 23.07
CA ASN A 947 -12.77 17.23 24.35
C ASN A 947 -13.20 15.77 24.44
N VAL A 948 -12.87 14.96 23.43
CA VAL A 948 -13.11 13.53 23.44
C VAL A 948 -11.85 12.87 23.97
N SER A 949 -12.00 12.17 25.10
CA SER A 949 -11.02 11.23 25.63
C SER A 949 -10.56 10.25 24.54
N PHE A 950 -9.49 9.49 24.76
CA PHE A 950 -9.15 8.47 23.78
C PHE A 950 -10.25 7.40 23.75
N ASP A 951 -11.21 7.55 22.81
CA ASP A 951 -11.56 6.44 21.93
C ASP A 951 -10.23 5.82 21.55
N GLY A 952 -10.05 4.59 21.94
CA GLY A 952 -8.83 3.90 21.64
C GLY A 952 -8.79 3.40 20.18
N ASN A 953 -9.91 3.37 19.45
CA ASN A 953 -10.21 2.48 18.30
C ASN A 953 -9.43 2.67 17.00
N GLY A 954 -8.25 3.30 17.06
CA GLY A 954 -7.49 3.79 15.91
C GLY A 954 -8.15 4.98 15.23
N LYS A 955 -9.47 5.04 15.20
CA LYS A 955 -10.27 6.08 14.54
C LYS A 955 -10.04 7.43 15.19
N MET A 956 -10.06 7.54 16.52
CA MET A 956 -9.70 8.80 17.18
C MET A 956 -8.20 9.14 17.03
N LYS A 957 -7.31 8.16 16.82
CA LYS A 957 -5.90 8.41 16.44
C LYS A 957 -5.85 9.08 15.08
N ILE A 958 -6.44 8.46 14.06
CA ILE A 958 -6.49 8.95 12.68
C ILE A 958 -7.16 10.33 12.60
N LEU A 959 -8.25 10.55 13.33
CA LEU A 959 -8.90 11.87 13.40
C LEU A 959 -8.05 12.91 14.12
N LYS A 960 -7.32 12.56 15.19
CA LYS A 960 -6.35 13.44 15.87
C LYS A 960 -5.16 13.75 14.96
N GLU A 961 -4.63 12.76 14.25
CA GLU A 961 -3.54 12.89 13.27
C GLU A 961 -3.96 13.78 12.10
N LEU A 962 -5.10 13.53 11.46
CA LEU A 962 -5.64 14.38 10.38
C LEU A 962 -5.99 15.81 10.86
N ALA A 963 -6.52 15.97 12.08
CA ALA A 963 -6.76 17.30 12.66
C ALA A 963 -5.46 18.07 12.92
N ALA A 964 -4.40 17.36 13.31
CA ALA A 964 -3.06 17.90 13.56
C ALA A 964 -2.17 17.97 12.29
N SER A 965 -2.57 17.36 11.17
CA SER A 965 -1.68 17.13 10.03
C SER A 965 -1.22 18.39 9.32
N ASP A 966 -0.07 18.26 8.67
CA ASP A 966 0.55 19.27 7.81
C ASP A 966 0.16 19.11 6.35
N ILE A 967 -0.74 18.17 6.04
CA ILE A 967 -1.36 18.01 4.73
C ILE A 967 -2.50 19.01 4.61
N PHE A 968 -2.47 19.86 3.60
CA PHE A 968 -3.64 20.53 3.03
C PHE A 968 -4.18 19.65 1.90
N TRP A 969 -5.49 19.44 1.86
CA TRP A 969 -6.12 18.64 0.81
C TRP A 969 -6.54 19.55 -0.33
N ASP A 970 -5.78 19.54 -1.43
CA ASP A 970 -6.06 20.38 -2.58
C ASP A 970 -6.72 19.59 -3.70
N GLN A 971 -7.68 20.21 -4.37
CA GLN A 971 -8.49 19.53 -5.37
C GLN A 971 -7.83 19.65 -6.75
N VAL A 972 -7.68 18.54 -7.46
CA VAL A 972 -7.22 18.50 -8.86
C VAL A 972 -8.23 19.25 -9.73
N ARG A 973 -7.78 20.30 -10.40
CA ARG A 973 -8.60 21.20 -11.22
C ARG A 973 -8.49 20.90 -12.71
N SER A 974 -7.32 20.46 -13.17
CA SER A 974 -7.14 19.94 -14.52
C SER A 974 -5.92 19.04 -14.59
N ILE A 975 -6.02 17.99 -15.39
CA ILE A 975 -4.94 17.10 -15.77
C ILE A 975 -4.76 17.29 -17.28
N ARG A 976 -3.52 17.50 -17.73
CA ARG A 976 -3.20 17.73 -19.15
C ARG A 976 -2.01 16.88 -19.55
N SER A 977 -2.15 16.00 -20.53
CA SER A 977 -0.98 15.44 -21.20
C SER A 977 -0.26 16.58 -21.92
N LEU A 978 1.02 16.79 -21.61
CA LEU A 978 1.96 17.62 -22.36
C LEU A 978 2.55 16.84 -23.54
N GLY A 979 2.05 15.64 -23.79
CA GLY A 979 2.63 14.71 -24.73
C GLY A 979 3.95 14.16 -24.22
N LYS A 980 4.85 13.95 -25.16
CA LYS A 980 5.95 13.00 -25.06
C LYS A 980 7.26 13.78 -25.30
N VAL A 981 8.01 14.08 -24.24
CA VAL A 981 9.05 15.14 -24.18
C VAL A 981 10.45 14.58 -23.90
N ASP A 982 11.50 15.14 -24.53
CA ASP A 982 12.89 14.65 -24.51
C ASP A 982 13.75 15.33 -23.46
N GLU A 983 13.65 14.87 -22.21
CA GLU A 983 14.26 15.53 -21.06
C GLU A 983 14.94 14.53 -20.11
N TYR A 984 15.87 15.01 -19.29
CA TYR A 984 16.34 14.24 -18.14
C TYR A 984 15.22 14.09 -17.10
N VAL A 985 15.07 12.85 -16.63
CA VAL A 985 14.30 12.45 -15.46
C VAL A 985 15.26 11.99 -14.35
N TYR A 986 14.89 12.36 -13.14
CA TYR A 986 15.70 12.37 -11.95
C TYR A 986 15.04 11.51 -10.87
N ASP A 987 15.76 11.24 -9.79
CA ASP A 987 15.24 10.46 -8.66
C ASP A 987 16.01 10.75 -7.38
N PHE A 988 15.34 10.66 -6.24
CA PHE A 988 15.92 10.77 -4.90
C PHE A 988 15.56 9.54 -4.07
N SER A 989 16.56 8.92 -3.45
CA SER A 989 16.29 7.93 -2.40
C SER A 989 16.16 8.62 -1.04
N VAL A 990 14.99 8.49 -0.40
CA VAL A 990 14.67 9.07 0.91
C VAL A 990 14.28 7.93 1.87
N PRO A 991 15.24 7.35 2.61
CA PRO A 991 14.99 6.17 3.44
C PRO A 991 13.94 6.39 4.53
N GLY A 992 13.13 5.36 4.78
CA GLY A 992 12.12 5.32 5.84
C GLY A 992 10.76 5.91 5.44
N ASN A 993 10.74 7.07 4.79
CA ASN A 993 9.50 7.74 4.41
C ASN A 993 9.11 7.53 2.93
N GLU A 994 10.08 7.26 2.04
CA GLU A 994 9.89 6.93 0.61
C GLU A 994 9.08 7.97 -0.21
N ASN A 995 9.04 9.21 0.28
CA ASN A 995 8.34 10.33 -0.33
C ASN A 995 9.06 11.67 -0.11
N PHE A 996 8.80 12.66 -0.97
CA PHE A 996 9.34 14.01 -0.86
C PHE A 996 8.35 15.09 -1.33
N VAL A 997 8.59 16.33 -0.91
CA VAL A 997 7.83 17.52 -1.34
C VAL A 997 8.56 18.23 -2.48
N CYS A 998 7.89 18.37 -3.62
CA CYS A 998 8.34 19.15 -4.77
C CYS A 998 7.16 19.95 -5.34
N GLU A 999 7.41 21.11 -5.97
CA GLU A 999 6.33 21.95 -6.54
C GLU A 999 5.18 22.33 -5.56
N ASN A 1000 5.48 22.34 -4.24
CA ASN A 1000 4.49 22.40 -3.17
C ASN A 1000 3.40 21.29 -3.27
N ILE A 1001 3.78 20.05 -3.61
CA ILE A 1001 2.96 18.82 -3.71
C ILE A 1001 3.80 17.64 -3.15
N ILE A 1002 3.16 16.55 -2.68
CA ILE A 1002 3.84 15.37 -2.07
C ILE A 1002 3.83 14.17 -3.05
N ALA A 1003 4.98 13.51 -3.24
CA ALA A 1003 5.29 12.53 -4.30
C ALA A 1003 6.02 11.26 -3.80
N HIS A 1004 5.87 10.09 -4.46
CA HIS A 1004 6.19 8.73 -3.93
C HIS A 1004 7.17 7.88 -4.80
N ASN A 1005 7.97 6.97 -4.20
CA ASN A 1005 8.96 6.07 -4.87
C ASN A 1005 8.48 4.57 -5.01
N THR A 1006 8.98 3.73 -5.95
CA THR A 1006 8.43 2.33 -6.17
C THR A 1006 9.45 1.30 -6.71
N LEU A 1007 9.37 0.00 -6.32
CA LEU A 1007 10.33 -1.10 -6.62
C LEU A 1007 9.67 -2.53 -6.74
N GLU A 1008 10.24 -3.52 -7.47
CA GLU A 1008 9.67 -4.89 -7.70
C GLU A 1008 10.57 -6.13 -7.38
N ILE A 1009 11.87 -6.18 -7.71
CA ILE A 1009 12.72 -7.41 -7.50
C ILE A 1009 13.45 -7.39 -6.14
N PRO A 1010 13.60 -8.51 -5.38
CA PRO A 1010 14.26 -8.55 -4.06
C PRO A 1010 15.81 -8.45 -4.10
N VAL A 1011 16.33 -7.39 -4.73
CA VAL A 1011 17.77 -7.13 -4.92
C VAL A 1011 18.51 -7.04 -3.58
N THR A 1012 17.91 -6.44 -2.55
CA THR A 1012 18.51 -6.32 -1.21
C THR A 1012 18.74 -7.67 -0.52
N GLN A 1013 17.80 -8.62 -0.65
CA GLN A 1013 17.93 -9.97 -0.11
C GLN A 1013 18.98 -10.80 -0.87
N ILE A 1014 19.02 -10.70 -2.20
CA ILE A 1014 20.02 -11.42 -3.01
C ILE A 1014 21.43 -10.86 -2.74
N ARG A 1015 21.57 -9.54 -2.58
CA ARG A 1015 22.81 -8.87 -2.18
C ARG A 1015 23.29 -9.32 -0.79
N SER A 1016 22.39 -9.54 0.18
CA SER A 1016 22.77 -10.06 1.50
C SER A 1016 23.28 -11.51 1.50
N LEU A 1017 23.04 -12.26 0.41
CA LEU A 1017 23.62 -13.60 0.19
C LEU A 1017 25.02 -13.55 -0.47
N GLY A 1018 25.59 -12.35 -0.65
CA GLY A 1018 26.93 -12.13 -1.19
C GLY A 1018 27.03 -12.10 -2.71
N TYR A 1019 25.93 -11.84 -3.42
CA TYR A 1019 25.93 -11.66 -4.88
C TYR A 1019 26.24 -10.22 -5.27
N ASN A 1020 27.05 -10.04 -6.31
CA ASN A 1020 27.35 -8.75 -6.92
C ASN A 1020 26.19 -8.30 -7.84
N ILE A 1021 25.01 -8.05 -7.25
CA ILE A 1021 23.79 -7.68 -7.96
C ILE A 1021 23.49 -6.19 -7.83
N GLU A 1022 23.23 -5.52 -8.96
CA GLU A 1022 22.96 -4.09 -9.06
C GLU A 1022 21.67 -3.78 -9.84
N ARG A 1023 21.05 -2.65 -9.54
CA ARG A 1023 19.78 -2.24 -10.16
C ARG A 1023 19.91 -0.95 -10.97
N LEU A 1024 19.19 -0.95 -12.07
CA LEU A 1024 19.02 0.06 -13.10
C LEU A 1024 17.54 0.36 -13.29
N LYS A 1025 17.20 1.21 -14.27
CA LYS A 1025 15.80 1.57 -14.58
C LYS A 1025 15.53 1.58 -16.08
N SER A 1026 14.38 1.05 -16.49
CA SER A 1026 13.93 0.82 -17.87
C SER A 1026 12.67 1.62 -18.20
N ARG A 1027 12.42 1.76 -19.50
CA ARG A 1027 11.42 2.64 -20.10
C ARG A 1027 10.07 1.99 -20.29
N SER A 1028 9.01 2.61 -19.78
CA SER A 1028 7.62 2.20 -20.07
C SER A 1028 7.25 2.50 -21.53
N VAL A 1029 6.90 1.44 -22.28
CA VAL A 1029 6.98 1.44 -23.75
C VAL A 1029 5.82 2.12 -24.47
N ILE A 1030 4.74 2.45 -23.76
CA ILE A 1030 3.67 3.27 -24.32
C ILE A 1030 4.23 4.67 -24.73
N THR A 1031 5.48 5.02 -24.36
CA THR A 1031 6.10 6.34 -24.55
C THR A 1031 7.45 6.33 -25.35
N ARG A 1032 7.65 7.32 -26.25
CA ARG A 1032 8.53 7.23 -27.47
C ARG A 1032 9.79 8.18 -27.52
N VAL A 1033 10.52 8.37 -26.40
CA VAL A 1033 11.79 9.13 -26.00
C VAL A 1033 13.10 8.43 -26.17
N GLU A 1034 13.83 8.73 -27.25
CA GLU A 1034 15.30 8.91 -27.26
C GLU A 1034 15.97 9.08 -25.88
N THR A 1035 15.48 9.96 -25.00
CA THR A 1035 16.17 10.19 -23.74
C THR A 1035 16.19 8.95 -22.80
N GLU A 1036 15.11 8.19 -22.58
CA GLU A 1036 15.22 7.00 -21.70
C GLU A 1036 15.81 5.96 -22.61
N LEU A 1037 17.05 5.53 -22.28
CA LEU A 1037 17.73 4.47 -23.00
C LEU A 1037 16.67 3.42 -23.27
N PRO A 1038 16.34 3.15 -24.54
CA PRO A 1038 15.57 1.97 -24.88
C PRO A 1038 16.22 0.80 -24.13
N ALA A 1039 15.45 -0.18 -23.69
CA ALA A 1039 16.02 -1.31 -22.95
C ALA A 1039 17.23 -1.94 -23.69
N GLU A 1040 17.29 -1.78 -25.02
CA GLU A 1040 18.35 -2.15 -25.97
C GLU A 1040 19.68 -1.46 -25.69
N GLU A 1041 19.63 -0.19 -25.32
CA GLU A 1041 20.80 0.68 -25.16
C GLU A 1041 21.30 0.68 -23.71
N ALA A 1042 20.40 0.42 -22.74
CA ALA A 1042 20.79 -0.03 -21.41
C ALA A 1042 21.54 -1.37 -21.52
N LEU A 1043 20.93 -2.37 -22.17
CA LEU A 1043 21.56 -3.67 -22.48
C LEU A 1043 22.96 -3.56 -23.10
N ARG A 1044 23.12 -2.75 -24.14
CA ARG A 1044 24.43 -2.51 -24.78
C ARG A 1044 25.43 -1.81 -23.85
N THR A 1045 24.99 -1.15 -22.77
CA THR A 1045 25.86 -0.56 -21.75
C THR A 1045 26.21 -1.57 -20.66
N ALA A 1046 25.27 -2.39 -20.18
CA ALA A 1046 25.54 -3.52 -19.29
C ALA A 1046 26.59 -4.47 -19.90
N LEU A 1047 26.47 -4.78 -21.20
CA LEU A 1047 27.43 -5.60 -21.96
C LEU A 1047 28.82 -4.93 -22.14
N ARG A 1048 28.92 -3.60 -22.00
CA ARG A 1048 30.19 -2.86 -22.08
C ARG A 1048 30.88 -2.69 -20.73
N LEU A 1049 30.18 -2.94 -19.62
CA LEU A 1049 30.70 -2.85 -18.26
C LEU A 1049 31.44 -4.13 -17.80
N GLY A 1050 31.76 -5.01 -18.74
CA GLY A 1050 32.40 -6.32 -18.52
C GLY A 1050 31.38 -7.47 -18.43
N ASP A 1051 31.90 -8.68 -18.25
CA ASP A 1051 31.13 -9.92 -18.18
C ASP A 1051 30.04 -9.87 -17.09
N SER A 1052 28.82 -9.55 -17.51
CA SER A 1052 27.68 -9.26 -16.66
C SER A 1052 26.48 -10.10 -17.08
N VAL A 1053 25.86 -10.75 -16.10
CA VAL A 1053 24.60 -11.47 -16.27
C VAL A 1053 23.43 -10.50 -16.14
N LEU A 1054 22.47 -10.66 -17.04
CA LEU A 1054 21.46 -9.65 -17.30
C LEU A 1054 20.05 -10.19 -17.11
N ILE A 1055 19.26 -9.52 -16.27
CA ILE A 1055 17.99 -10.00 -15.75
C ILE A 1055 16.90 -8.95 -15.95
N ILE A 1056 15.94 -9.22 -16.83
CA ILE A 1056 14.79 -8.33 -17.08
C ILE A 1056 13.56 -8.86 -16.33
N GLY A 1057 13.09 -8.07 -15.34
CA GLY A 1057 11.98 -8.48 -14.45
C GLY A 1057 10.69 -8.82 -15.19
N GLU A 1058 10.29 -8.00 -16.17
CA GLU A 1058 9.18 -8.30 -17.06
C GLU A 1058 9.36 -7.65 -18.45
N VAL A 1059 9.31 -8.47 -19.51
CA VAL A 1059 9.32 -8.06 -20.92
C VAL A 1059 7.88 -7.85 -21.35
N ARG A 1060 7.38 -6.62 -21.21
CA ARG A 1060 6.00 -6.27 -21.57
C ARG A 1060 5.86 -5.88 -23.05
N SER A 1061 6.96 -5.44 -23.69
CA SER A 1061 6.88 -4.59 -24.87
C SER A 1061 8.24 -4.42 -25.60
N LYS A 1062 8.74 -3.20 -25.88
CA LYS A 1062 10.02 -2.90 -26.59
C LYS A 1062 11.26 -3.44 -25.88
N GLU A 1063 11.13 -3.89 -24.64
CA GLU A 1063 12.15 -4.66 -23.93
C GLU A 1063 12.48 -5.99 -24.64
N ALA A 1064 11.67 -6.45 -25.60
CA ALA A 1064 11.93 -7.64 -26.40
C ALA A 1064 13.02 -7.43 -27.47
N LEU A 1065 12.90 -6.44 -28.38
CA LEU A 1065 13.93 -6.18 -29.41
C LEU A 1065 15.32 -6.03 -28.80
N ALA A 1066 15.36 -5.23 -27.73
CA ALA A 1066 16.47 -5.10 -26.81
C ALA A 1066 17.07 -6.43 -26.39
N LEU A 1067 16.29 -7.26 -25.68
CA LEU A 1067 16.69 -8.57 -25.18
C LEU A 1067 17.29 -9.43 -26.31
N TYR A 1068 16.65 -9.48 -27.46
CA TYR A 1068 17.12 -10.27 -28.61
C TYR A 1068 18.36 -9.70 -29.34
N GLU A 1069 18.77 -8.46 -29.08
CA GLU A 1069 20.09 -7.98 -29.46
C GLU A 1069 21.16 -8.33 -28.45
N ALA A 1070 20.90 -8.15 -27.15
CA ALA A 1070 21.84 -8.61 -26.13
C ALA A 1070 22.02 -10.13 -26.16
N MET A 1071 20.99 -10.88 -26.53
CA MET A 1071 21.12 -12.32 -26.78
C MET A 1071 22.03 -12.61 -27.99
N ARG A 1072 21.95 -11.83 -29.08
CA ARG A 1072 22.86 -11.97 -30.24
C ARG A 1072 24.31 -11.58 -29.95
N ILE A 1073 24.52 -10.55 -29.13
CA ILE A 1073 25.85 -10.03 -28.79
C ILE A 1073 26.48 -10.84 -27.64
N GLY A 1074 25.67 -11.22 -26.66
CA GLY A 1074 26.07 -11.91 -25.43
C GLY A 1074 26.17 -13.44 -25.52
N ALA A 1075 25.69 -14.05 -26.62
CA ALA A 1075 25.81 -15.49 -26.93
C ALA A 1075 27.26 -16.05 -26.96
N LEU A 1076 28.26 -15.22 -26.68
CA LEU A 1076 29.67 -15.58 -26.60
C LEU A 1076 30.23 -15.67 -25.16
N ALA A 1077 29.49 -15.28 -24.10
CA ALA A 1077 30.07 -15.27 -22.74
C ALA A 1077 29.15 -15.40 -21.50
N ASN A 1078 27.94 -14.80 -21.42
CA ASN A 1078 27.22 -14.67 -20.13
C ASN A 1078 25.69 -14.81 -20.25
N LEU A 1079 25.05 -15.34 -19.19
CA LEU A 1079 23.59 -15.52 -19.12
C LEU A 1079 22.83 -14.21 -19.40
N VAL A 1080 21.87 -14.30 -20.31
CA VAL A 1080 20.86 -13.25 -20.55
C VAL A 1080 19.49 -13.86 -20.36
N ALA A 1081 18.70 -13.35 -19.40
CA ALA A 1081 17.39 -13.91 -19.08
C ALA A 1081 16.30 -12.86 -18.77
N GLY A 1082 15.06 -13.19 -19.11
CA GLY A 1082 13.90 -12.32 -18.86
C GLY A 1082 12.58 -13.08 -18.84
N THR A 1083 11.53 -12.48 -18.25
CA THR A 1083 10.18 -13.06 -18.27
C THR A 1083 9.28 -12.45 -19.33
N ILE A 1084 8.47 -13.27 -20.01
CA ILE A 1084 7.49 -12.83 -21.02
C ILE A 1084 6.16 -13.58 -20.86
N HIS A 1085 5.07 -13.07 -21.40
CA HIS A 1085 3.81 -13.81 -21.49
C HIS A 1085 3.75 -14.65 -22.77
N GLY A 1086 3.30 -15.90 -22.70
CA GLY A 1086 3.14 -16.79 -23.85
C GLY A 1086 3.03 -18.24 -23.38
N GLU A 1087 2.13 -19.04 -23.95
CA GLU A 1087 1.76 -20.36 -23.40
C GLU A 1087 2.37 -21.56 -24.16
N SER A 1088 3.06 -21.30 -25.28
CA SER A 1088 3.83 -22.30 -26.03
C SER A 1088 5.05 -21.64 -26.68
N ALA A 1089 6.05 -22.40 -27.12
CA ALA A 1089 7.21 -21.85 -27.83
C ALA A 1089 6.80 -21.11 -29.11
N TYR A 1090 5.79 -21.61 -29.84
CA TYR A 1090 5.21 -20.90 -30.97
C TYR A 1090 4.46 -19.63 -30.53
N GLY A 1091 3.69 -19.65 -29.43
CA GLY A 1091 3.04 -18.44 -28.91
C GLY A 1091 4.02 -17.39 -28.36
N VAL A 1092 5.20 -17.81 -27.91
CA VAL A 1092 6.32 -16.91 -27.59
C VAL A 1092 6.94 -16.37 -28.87
N PHE A 1093 7.18 -17.21 -29.89
CA PHE A 1093 7.63 -16.76 -31.21
C PHE A 1093 6.66 -15.73 -31.80
N ASP A 1094 5.37 -16.06 -31.87
CA ASP A 1094 4.33 -15.22 -32.44
C ASP A 1094 4.22 -13.88 -31.71
N ARG A 1095 4.19 -13.89 -30.37
CA ARG A 1095 4.22 -12.67 -29.58
C ARG A 1095 5.52 -11.87 -29.76
N VAL A 1096 6.68 -12.52 -29.77
CA VAL A 1096 7.97 -11.82 -29.88
C VAL A 1096 8.15 -11.23 -31.27
N VAL A 1097 7.80 -11.99 -32.30
CA VAL A 1097 8.09 -11.69 -33.72
C VAL A 1097 6.99 -10.86 -34.34
N HIS A 1098 5.73 -11.25 -34.15
CA HIS A 1098 4.57 -10.60 -34.77
C HIS A 1098 3.95 -9.51 -33.87
N ASP A 1099 3.71 -9.75 -32.57
CA ASP A 1099 3.15 -8.69 -31.69
C ASP A 1099 4.21 -7.62 -31.30
N LEU A 1100 5.43 -8.05 -30.95
CA LEU A 1100 6.50 -7.20 -30.43
C LEU A 1100 7.54 -6.78 -31.48
N GLY A 1101 7.45 -7.33 -32.70
CA GLY A 1101 8.21 -6.87 -33.87
C GLY A 1101 9.68 -7.27 -33.93
N VAL A 1102 10.11 -8.32 -33.22
CA VAL A 1102 11.48 -8.85 -33.30
C VAL A 1102 11.66 -9.64 -34.61
N PRO A 1103 12.65 -9.35 -35.48
CA PRO A 1103 12.80 -10.07 -36.74
C PRO A 1103 13.01 -11.59 -36.53
N PRO A 1104 12.41 -12.49 -37.34
CA PRO A 1104 12.51 -13.95 -37.15
C PRO A 1104 13.96 -14.48 -37.10
N THR A 1105 14.88 -13.84 -37.84
CA THR A 1105 16.31 -14.16 -37.83
C THR A 1105 16.99 -13.84 -36.50
N SER A 1106 16.47 -12.84 -35.76
CA SER A 1106 16.91 -12.49 -34.41
C SER A 1106 16.52 -13.55 -33.39
N PHE A 1107 15.37 -14.19 -33.60
CA PHE A 1107 14.82 -15.18 -32.68
C PHE A 1107 15.75 -16.38 -32.48
N LYS A 1108 16.58 -16.68 -33.48
CA LYS A 1108 17.65 -17.70 -33.44
C LYS A 1108 18.65 -17.52 -32.28
N ALA A 1109 18.73 -16.34 -31.66
CA ALA A 1109 19.61 -16.09 -30.53
C ALA A 1109 19.02 -16.43 -29.17
N THR A 1110 17.74 -16.80 -29.08
CA THR A 1110 17.26 -17.50 -27.89
C THR A 1110 17.68 -18.96 -27.99
N ASP A 1111 18.75 -19.31 -27.29
CA ASP A 1111 19.21 -20.71 -27.15
C ASP A 1111 18.11 -21.59 -26.53
N LEU A 1112 17.33 -21.05 -25.59
CA LEU A 1112 16.28 -21.80 -24.91
C LEU A 1112 15.06 -20.95 -24.53
N ILE A 1113 13.87 -21.47 -24.83
CA ILE A 1113 12.60 -20.97 -24.30
C ILE A 1113 12.09 -21.96 -23.27
N VAL A 1114 12.07 -21.54 -22.00
CA VAL A 1114 11.46 -22.30 -20.91
C VAL A 1114 10.00 -21.86 -20.80
N ILE A 1115 9.08 -22.72 -21.26
CA ILE A 1115 7.65 -22.53 -21.02
C ILE A 1115 7.33 -22.99 -19.60
N CYS A 1116 7.21 -22.05 -18.65
CA CYS A 1116 6.62 -22.33 -17.35
C CYS A 1116 5.10 -22.46 -17.49
N SER A 1117 4.66 -23.67 -17.86
CA SER A 1117 3.25 -24.08 -17.96
C SER A 1117 2.92 -25.19 -16.97
N ASN A 1118 1.67 -25.22 -16.53
CA ASN A 1118 1.10 -26.35 -15.81
C ASN A 1118 0.76 -27.47 -16.82
N LEU A 1119 1.66 -28.44 -17.00
CA LEU A 1119 1.46 -29.58 -17.91
C LEU A 1119 0.33 -30.48 -17.38
N LYS A 1120 -0.77 -30.61 -18.13
CA LYS A 1120 -1.88 -31.52 -17.80
C LYS A 1120 -1.86 -32.80 -18.64
N SER A 1121 -2.41 -33.88 -18.09
CA SER A 1121 -2.75 -35.12 -18.79
C SER A 1121 -3.77 -34.88 -19.91
N ALA A 1122 -3.88 -35.82 -20.84
CA ALA A 1122 -4.73 -35.69 -22.04
C ALA A 1122 -6.24 -35.56 -21.73
N ASP A 1123 -6.68 -36.02 -20.55
CA ASP A 1123 -8.03 -35.83 -20.02
C ASP A 1123 -8.24 -34.45 -19.33
N GLY A 1124 -7.17 -33.68 -19.13
CA GLY A 1124 -7.16 -32.40 -18.43
C GLY A 1124 -7.24 -32.50 -16.90
N LEU A 1125 -7.20 -33.71 -16.32
CA LEU A 1125 -7.58 -33.98 -14.93
C LEU A 1125 -6.40 -34.07 -13.94
N HIS A 1126 -5.17 -34.29 -14.41
CA HIS A 1126 -3.98 -34.44 -13.58
C HIS A 1126 -2.84 -33.59 -14.15
N ARG A 1127 -2.03 -32.90 -13.34
CA ARG A 1127 -0.73 -32.41 -13.82
C ARG A 1127 0.32 -33.52 -13.82
N PHE A 1128 1.16 -33.49 -14.85
CA PHE A 1128 2.50 -34.06 -14.74
C PHE A 1128 3.29 -33.19 -13.77
N ARG A 1129 3.90 -33.84 -12.76
CA ARG A 1129 4.75 -33.20 -11.74
C ARG A 1129 6.21 -33.25 -12.15
#